data_AF-A0A9P1CDS6-F1
#
_entry.id   AF-A0A9P1CDS6-F1
#
_cell.length_a   1.000
_cell.length_b   1.000
_cell.length_c   1.000
_cell.angle_alpha   90.00
_cell.angle_beta   90.00
_cell.angle_gamma   90.00
#
_symmetry.space_group_name_H-M   'P 1'
#
loop_
_entity.id
_entity.type
_entity.pdbx_description
1 polymer ?
#
loop_
_entity_poly.entity_id
_entity_poly.type
_entity_poly.pdbx_seq_one_letter_code
_entity_poly.pdbx_strand_id
1 'polypeptide(L)'
;MAIRLFICSYQSQVVQRMQRINTGFYRLEGQTFELSLARNSDKLLVKLDGWNRGVRGEMLKFLQTLKVGLPPQKKANSACVAMIYYSTYGHVKQLAEEIKRGVEETGISVDLFQVPETLSLDALKALSAAQKPADVMVLDRRGDGQFDLSEIHGISPWGASTLAGADGSRQPSQLELKCASKHGQVLDNAVKRTVAPAPNRKFKVAVIYCSMPREEIGGGRCLNSGGWKAMGAPKTSDPIMDHAKTKTLGDYDGFVFGIRTRFCSAAAQMKAFFDGTGQLWQSGALAGKLCAAFTSTGTANGGQKSTHMTTLTNMVHHGMMYVPLGYQAGGEGQFDMTELHGGSPWGASTFAGADGSRQPSKMEMNIAKKQGKVPDAEATSERSASKPTFQPQVVGSVNVDITMQVQRLPHQHETLMASAPKVDLALGGKGANQAVAAARLGAAVRFVGRLGRDAHGDWLKKILKSNGVDIAGCSHSQELPSGQGMVMLDAEGGASSVVVGGANMDWASFSAPTLEETLRGASVLLLQQEIPEKINVAAAEVAKAQGVTVIQDVGGEDRPISAQLLPLIDFLCPNENELQRLTGMPVATREEALLAAKSLVSKGVSAVLVTLGERGAMVVTKAETLEVAPFAVPSVVDGTAAGDAFRAALAVAIGEKQSLQNGLRLASAAGALAVSRKGAEPSLPHRKDCEALLGGSSVEQVLAAQTVQSLQGSCEKSWAFASQLNSMKERLDLWNGSTDTLGLIERQGQVKGLGLVYLNFPQHLEGLQPQEMLKALDKAGLKAGGIALRFPEHMRLGALTNPSRELRQEAVELTKSACRWAESLGTEEVVVWPQTDGYDYQLQVDYLSAWSRAVEAFREVLDSSACRQKKVSLEFKPTDEISRFALVPSTGAALLFLRDVDRENFGLTLDVGHLLMAGENPAQSVAMAGAAGKLFGIHLNDGHPRLGAEDGLAFASVHRVAALEVVLWLRRVNYTGSIYFDTFPKNEDPVREAELNVRRFEELWEQTGKMDEEIKTMQEQHDAMGVLEFLDSLA
;
A
#
# COMPACT_ATOMS: atom_id res chain seq x y z
N MET A 1 -17.92 23.13 12.32
CA MET A 1 -17.90 22.51 10.98
C MET A 1 -19.17 22.80 10.18
N ALA A 2 -20.37 22.60 10.75
CA ALA A 2 -21.66 22.91 10.11
C ALA A 2 -21.82 24.37 9.63
N ILE A 3 -21.50 25.39 10.44
CA ILE A 3 -21.56 26.82 10.02
C ILE A 3 -20.60 27.10 8.84
N ARG A 4 -19.45 26.43 8.80
CA ARG A 4 -18.41 26.62 7.78
C ARG A 4 -18.85 26.03 6.43
N LEU A 5 -19.43 24.83 6.45
CA LEU A 5 -20.05 24.21 5.27
C LEU A 5 -21.24 25.04 4.76
N PHE A 6 -22.02 25.64 5.67
CA PHE A 6 -23.21 26.43 5.34
C PHE A 6 -22.90 27.83 4.77
N ILE A 7 -21.81 28.49 5.18
CA ILE A 7 -21.40 29.79 4.63
C ILE A 7 -20.65 29.60 3.29
N CYS A 8 -19.80 28.58 3.17
CA CYS A 8 -19.04 28.32 1.94
C CYS A 8 -19.92 27.87 0.76
N SER A 9 -21.14 27.40 0.99
CA SER A 9 -22.08 27.00 -0.06
C SER A 9 -22.86 28.17 -0.68
N TYR A 10 -22.71 29.41 -0.19
CA TYR A 10 -23.46 30.57 -0.69
C TYR A 10 -22.55 31.62 -1.35
N GLN A 11 -22.68 31.80 -2.68
CA GLN A 11 -21.93 32.79 -3.48
C GLN A 11 -22.54 34.20 -3.46
N SER A 12 -22.90 34.73 -2.29
CA SER A 12 -23.37 36.11 -2.17
C SER A 12 -22.19 37.11 -2.18
N GLN A 13 -22.33 38.24 -2.87
CA GLN A 13 -21.32 39.32 -2.87
C GLN A 13 -21.05 39.89 -1.46
N VAL A 14 -21.96 39.69 -0.50
CA VAL A 14 -21.77 40.08 0.91
C VAL A 14 -20.88 39.07 1.63
N VAL A 15 -21.05 37.76 1.37
CA VAL A 15 -20.24 36.68 1.96
C VAL A 15 -18.79 36.77 1.50
N GLN A 16 -18.56 37.13 0.24
CA GLN A 16 -17.21 37.35 -0.29
C GLN A 16 -16.48 38.53 0.38
N ARG A 17 -17.22 39.50 0.91
CA ARG A 17 -16.68 40.67 1.63
C ARG A 17 -16.57 40.46 3.14
N MET A 18 -17.12 39.38 3.69
CA MET A 18 -16.98 39.04 5.10
C MET A 18 -15.60 38.42 5.39
N GLN A 19 -14.83 39.06 6.25
CA GLN A 19 -13.58 38.51 6.74
C GLN A 19 -13.83 37.81 8.07
N ARG A 20 -13.58 36.50 8.11
CA ARG A 20 -13.65 35.73 9.36
C ARG A 20 -12.48 36.14 10.26
N ILE A 21 -12.79 36.51 11.50
CA ILE A 21 -11.76 36.86 12.49
C ILE A 21 -11.43 35.63 13.35
N ASN A 22 -12.45 34.91 13.84
CA ASN A 22 -12.29 33.68 14.63
C ASN A 22 -13.54 32.78 14.50
N THR A 23 -13.62 31.67 15.24
CA THR A 23 -14.76 30.74 15.24
C THR A 23 -15.99 31.39 15.84
N GLY A 24 -16.95 31.74 14.98
CA GLY A 24 -18.17 32.45 15.35
C GLY A 24 -18.08 33.98 15.26
N PHE A 25 -16.93 34.59 14.95
CA PHE A 25 -16.80 36.06 14.84
C PHE A 25 -16.31 36.51 13.46
N TYR A 26 -16.99 37.49 12.88
CA TYR A 26 -16.80 37.95 11.50
C TYR A 26 -16.73 39.48 11.42
N ARG A 27 -16.01 40.00 10.42
CA ARG A 27 -15.88 41.42 10.11
C ARG A 27 -16.48 41.71 8.74
N LEU A 28 -17.27 42.77 8.63
CA LEU A 28 -17.75 43.29 7.34
C LEU A 28 -17.65 44.82 7.38
N GLU A 29 -16.96 45.40 6.40
CA GLU A 29 -16.74 46.86 6.27
C GLU A 29 -16.24 47.52 7.56
N GLY A 30 -15.28 46.87 8.23
CA GLY A 30 -14.64 47.39 9.45
C GLY A 30 -15.39 47.14 10.77
N GLN A 31 -16.62 46.61 10.72
CA GLN A 31 -17.41 46.29 11.92
C GLN A 31 -17.40 44.79 12.23
N THR A 32 -17.24 44.43 13.50
CA THR A 32 -17.14 43.03 13.96
C THR A 32 -18.46 42.56 14.58
N PHE A 33 -18.87 41.31 14.31
CA PHE A 33 -20.09 40.72 14.84
C PHE A 33 -19.93 39.21 15.10
N GLU A 34 -20.82 38.67 15.93
CA GLU A 34 -20.84 37.26 16.33
C GLU A 34 -22.01 36.50 15.68
N LEU A 35 -21.70 35.32 15.16
CA LEU A 35 -22.56 34.30 14.59
C LEU A 35 -22.37 33.01 15.39
N SER A 36 -23.31 32.70 16.28
CA SER A 36 -23.28 31.49 17.10
C SER A 36 -24.54 30.64 16.93
N LEU A 37 -24.37 29.32 16.96
CA LEU A 37 -25.45 28.33 17.00
C LEU A 37 -25.71 27.98 18.46
N ALA A 38 -26.92 28.23 18.96
CA ALA A 38 -27.29 27.81 20.30
C ALA A 38 -27.38 26.28 20.35
N ARG A 39 -26.55 25.63 21.18
CA ARG A 39 -26.68 24.19 21.47
C ARG A 39 -28.05 23.97 22.13
N ASN A 40 -28.96 23.32 21.39
CA ASN A 40 -30.35 22.95 21.73
C ASN A 40 -31.50 23.81 21.17
N SER A 41 -31.30 24.62 20.12
CA SER A 41 -32.44 25.11 19.30
C SER A 41 -32.05 25.32 17.84
N ASP A 42 -32.92 24.97 16.89
CA ASP A 42 -32.69 25.08 15.43
C ASP A 42 -32.66 26.53 14.89
N LYS A 43 -32.21 27.49 15.70
CA LYS A 43 -32.17 28.91 15.37
C LYS A 43 -30.73 29.41 15.41
N LEU A 44 -30.33 30.10 14.35
CA LEU A 44 -29.08 30.87 14.29
C LEU A 44 -29.31 32.20 15.02
N LEU A 45 -28.53 32.49 16.06
CA LEU A 45 -28.58 33.77 16.76
C LEU A 45 -27.47 34.68 16.22
N VAL A 46 -27.84 35.89 15.81
CA VAL A 46 -26.92 36.92 15.35
C VAL A 46 -27.08 38.14 16.24
N LYS A 47 -26.03 38.46 16.99
CA LYS A 47 -26.03 39.61 17.91
C LYS A 47 -25.53 40.84 17.15
N LEU A 48 -26.39 41.85 16.99
CA LEU A 48 -26.15 43.03 16.15
C LEU A 48 -26.23 44.31 16.99
N ASP A 49 -25.14 44.69 17.66
CA ASP A 49 -25.05 45.93 18.44
C ASP A 49 -24.16 46.97 17.72
N GLY A 50 -24.67 48.21 17.57
CA GLY A 50 -23.87 49.38 17.17
C GLY A 50 -23.69 49.67 15.66
N TRP A 51 -24.50 49.09 14.77
CA TRP A 51 -24.26 49.15 13.32
C TRP A 51 -24.86 50.37 12.60
N ASN A 52 -24.15 50.90 11.61
CA ASN A 52 -24.66 51.92 10.67
C ASN A 52 -25.78 51.34 9.78
N ARG A 53 -26.81 52.14 9.47
CA ARG A 53 -28.06 51.68 8.79
C ARG A 53 -27.81 50.94 7.47
N GLY A 54 -26.79 51.33 6.70
CA GLY A 54 -26.45 50.70 5.41
C GLY A 54 -26.03 49.24 5.57
N VAL A 55 -25.04 48.98 6.42
CA VAL A 55 -24.51 47.62 6.65
C VAL A 55 -25.54 46.74 7.35
N ARG A 56 -26.34 47.32 8.27
CA ARG A 56 -27.46 46.60 8.90
C ARG A 56 -28.53 46.20 7.88
N GLY A 57 -28.78 47.03 6.87
CA GLY A 57 -29.69 46.76 5.76
C GLY A 57 -29.21 45.64 4.84
N GLU A 58 -27.92 45.65 4.46
CA GLU A 58 -27.34 44.55 3.69
C GLU A 58 -27.29 43.24 4.48
N MET A 59 -26.95 43.30 5.77
CA MET A 59 -26.95 42.12 6.62
C MET A 59 -28.36 41.57 6.85
N LEU A 60 -29.38 42.43 6.99
CA LEU A 60 -30.78 42.01 7.04
C LEU A 60 -31.23 41.39 5.73
N LYS A 61 -30.81 41.91 4.57
CA LYS A 61 -31.06 41.28 3.27
C LYS A 61 -30.36 39.93 3.16
N PHE A 62 -29.11 39.83 3.64
CA PHE A 62 -28.37 38.56 3.69
C PHE A 62 -29.05 37.53 4.62
N LEU A 63 -29.48 37.95 5.80
CA LEU A 63 -30.25 37.12 6.75
C LEU A 63 -31.65 36.78 6.22
N GLN A 64 -32.24 37.63 5.38
CA GLN A 64 -33.48 37.34 4.66
C GLN A 64 -33.25 36.39 3.48
N THR A 65 -32.11 36.44 2.78
CA THR A 65 -31.73 35.41 1.80
C THR A 65 -31.43 34.07 2.47
N LEU A 66 -30.95 34.09 3.72
CA LEU A 66 -30.82 32.89 4.56
C LEU A 66 -32.18 32.30 4.99
N LYS A 67 -33.31 33.02 4.78
CA LYS A 67 -34.67 32.49 5.03
C LYS A 67 -35.17 31.50 3.97
N VAL A 68 -34.28 30.93 3.15
CA VAL A 68 -34.57 29.71 2.40
C VAL A 68 -33.45 28.69 2.61
N GLY A 69 -33.49 28.06 3.78
CA GLY A 69 -33.03 26.69 4.00
C GLY A 69 -31.61 26.45 4.55
N LEU A 70 -31.48 26.30 5.88
CA LEU A 70 -30.89 25.05 6.38
C LEU A 70 -31.58 23.90 5.63
N PRO A 71 -30.92 22.75 5.32
CA PRO A 71 -31.71 21.57 4.96
C PRO A 71 -32.78 21.50 6.03
N PRO A 72 -34.06 21.36 5.66
CA PRO A 72 -35.13 21.40 6.64
C PRO A 72 -34.64 20.52 7.81
N GLN A 73 -34.78 20.97 9.07
CA GLN A 73 -35.19 19.97 10.03
C GLN A 73 -36.36 19.31 9.31
N LYS A 74 -36.15 18.08 8.81
CA LYS A 74 -37.24 17.28 8.28
C LYS A 74 -38.22 17.31 9.43
N LYS A 75 -39.23 18.18 9.34
CA LYS A 75 -40.53 18.00 9.96
C LYS A 75 -40.90 16.60 9.54
N ALA A 76 -40.54 15.57 10.32
CA ALA A 76 -40.53 14.16 9.95
C ALA A 76 -40.98 13.92 8.49
N ASN A 77 -40.14 14.35 7.54
CA ASN A 77 -40.50 14.36 6.13
C ASN A 77 -39.68 13.19 5.64
N SER A 78 -40.35 12.11 5.31
CA SER A 78 -39.77 10.86 4.84
C SER A 78 -38.53 11.10 3.97
N ALA A 79 -37.42 10.38 4.22
CA ALA A 79 -36.31 10.41 3.28
C ALA A 79 -36.80 10.10 1.87
N CYS A 80 -36.21 10.72 0.84
CA CYS A 80 -36.67 10.58 -0.53
C CYS A 80 -35.57 10.01 -1.41
N VAL A 81 -35.83 8.83 -1.94
CA VAL A 81 -34.89 8.06 -2.76
C VAL A 81 -35.38 8.05 -4.20
N ALA A 82 -34.49 8.32 -5.16
CA ALA A 82 -34.79 8.15 -6.57
C ALA A 82 -34.49 6.70 -6.99
N MET A 83 -35.50 6.00 -7.45
CA MET A 83 -35.33 4.67 -8.03
C MET A 83 -35.34 4.77 -9.55
N ILE A 84 -34.18 4.58 -10.16
CA ILE A 84 -33.98 4.76 -11.61
C ILE A 84 -33.71 3.40 -12.23
N TYR A 85 -34.58 2.96 -13.13
CA TYR A 85 -34.45 1.63 -13.71
C TYR A 85 -34.60 1.62 -15.23
N TYR A 86 -34.11 0.55 -15.84
CA TYR A 86 -34.39 0.23 -17.23
C TYR A 86 -34.91 -1.22 -17.34
N SER A 87 -36.06 -1.41 -17.99
CA SER A 87 -36.72 -2.70 -18.15
C SER A 87 -37.28 -2.87 -19.55
N THR A 88 -36.95 -3.99 -20.20
CA THR A 88 -37.47 -4.33 -21.54
C THR A 88 -38.65 -5.30 -21.48
N TYR A 89 -38.67 -6.22 -20.50
CA TYR A 89 -39.70 -7.26 -20.35
C TYR A 89 -40.49 -7.15 -19.03
N GLY A 90 -40.37 -6.05 -18.29
CA GLY A 90 -41.10 -5.85 -17.03
C GLY A 90 -40.43 -6.38 -15.77
N HIS A 91 -39.52 -7.36 -15.84
CA HIS A 91 -38.86 -7.96 -14.66
C HIS A 91 -38.20 -6.96 -13.71
N VAL A 92 -37.39 -6.03 -14.25
CA VAL A 92 -36.74 -4.99 -13.43
C VAL A 92 -37.78 -4.04 -12.84
N LYS A 93 -38.89 -3.75 -13.54
CA LYS A 93 -39.99 -2.94 -12.99
C LYS A 93 -40.63 -3.63 -11.78
N GLN A 94 -40.88 -4.93 -11.85
CA GLN A 94 -41.50 -5.66 -10.73
C GLN A 94 -40.59 -5.73 -9.50
N LEU A 95 -39.28 -5.96 -9.68
CA LEU A 95 -38.32 -5.86 -8.57
C LEU A 95 -38.24 -4.43 -7.99
N ALA A 96 -38.29 -3.42 -8.85
CA ALA A 96 -38.31 -2.02 -8.44
C ALA A 96 -39.51 -1.72 -7.53
N GLU A 97 -40.70 -2.21 -7.91
CA GLU A 97 -41.92 -2.06 -7.12
C GLU A 97 -41.83 -2.73 -5.74
N GLU A 98 -41.23 -3.92 -5.65
CA GLU A 98 -41.08 -4.61 -4.35
C GLU A 98 -40.00 -3.97 -3.46
N ILE A 99 -38.87 -3.54 -4.03
CA ILE A 99 -37.87 -2.76 -3.28
C ILE A 99 -38.49 -1.45 -2.80
N LYS A 100 -39.25 -0.77 -3.66
CA LYS A 100 -40.00 0.45 -3.31
C LYS A 100 -40.92 0.20 -2.12
N ARG A 101 -41.71 -0.88 -2.12
CA ARG A 101 -42.53 -1.25 -0.95
C ARG A 101 -41.69 -1.49 0.30
N GLY A 102 -40.55 -2.17 0.18
CA GLY A 102 -39.62 -2.40 1.29
C GLY A 102 -39.07 -1.11 1.89
N VAL A 103 -38.68 -0.16 1.04
CA VAL A 103 -38.18 1.17 1.43
C VAL A 103 -39.32 2.03 2.03
N GLU A 104 -40.51 2.02 1.44
CA GLU A 104 -41.67 2.76 1.93
C GLU A 104 -42.16 2.25 3.31
N GLU A 105 -42.01 0.95 3.59
CA GLU A 105 -42.27 0.38 4.93
C GLU A 105 -41.32 0.91 6.02
N THR A 106 -40.14 1.44 5.65
CA THR A 106 -39.22 2.11 6.58
C THR A 106 -39.56 3.59 6.80
N GLY A 107 -40.63 4.09 6.15
CA GLY A 107 -41.04 5.49 6.22
C GLY A 107 -40.28 6.41 5.26
N ILE A 108 -39.63 5.85 4.23
CA ILE A 108 -38.87 6.56 3.20
C ILE A 108 -39.69 6.59 1.90
N SER A 109 -39.97 7.77 1.36
CA SER A 109 -40.63 7.96 0.06
C SER A 109 -39.72 7.60 -1.12
N VAL A 110 -40.26 7.00 -2.17
CA VAL A 110 -39.48 6.63 -3.37
C VAL A 110 -40.14 7.18 -4.63
N ASP A 111 -39.40 7.98 -5.39
CA ASP A 111 -39.81 8.47 -6.72
C ASP A 111 -39.22 7.53 -7.78
N LEU A 112 -40.07 6.99 -8.66
CA LEU A 112 -39.72 5.93 -9.62
C LEU A 112 -39.55 6.50 -11.03
N PHE A 113 -38.38 6.29 -11.64
CA PHE A 113 -38.02 6.78 -12.98
C PHE A 113 -37.60 5.65 -13.89
N GLN A 114 -38.06 5.70 -15.15
CA GLN A 114 -37.61 4.78 -16.20
C GLN A 114 -36.72 5.48 -17.22
N VAL A 115 -35.55 4.89 -17.50
CA VAL A 115 -34.65 5.33 -18.58
C VAL A 115 -35.29 5.01 -19.93
N PRO A 116 -35.26 5.94 -20.91
CA PRO A 116 -35.89 5.73 -22.22
C PRO A 116 -35.27 4.58 -23.01
N GLU A 117 -36.11 3.96 -23.84
CA GLU A 117 -35.72 2.90 -24.76
C GLU A 117 -35.09 3.51 -26.02
N THR A 118 -33.93 2.97 -26.41
CA THR A 118 -33.15 3.46 -27.56
C THR A 118 -33.18 2.51 -28.76
N LEU A 119 -33.75 1.30 -28.63
CA LEU A 119 -33.94 0.36 -29.74
C LEU A 119 -35.17 0.72 -30.60
N SER A 120 -35.08 0.41 -31.91
CA SER A 120 -36.20 0.61 -32.84
C SER A 120 -37.37 -0.33 -32.54
N LEU A 121 -38.59 0.07 -32.94
CA LEU A 121 -39.79 -0.76 -32.76
C LEU A 121 -39.66 -2.14 -33.43
N ASP A 122 -38.97 -2.23 -34.56
CA ASP A 122 -38.74 -3.50 -35.25
C ASP A 122 -37.75 -4.39 -34.50
N ALA A 123 -36.70 -3.82 -33.92
CA ALA A 123 -35.77 -4.55 -33.04
C ALA A 123 -36.48 -5.06 -31.77
N LEU A 124 -37.40 -4.27 -31.20
CA LEU A 124 -38.18 -4.66 -30.02
C LEU A 124 -39.18 -5.77 -30.33
N LYS A 125 -39.85 -5.72 -31.49
CA LYS A 125 -40.73 -6.80 -31.98
C LYS A 125 -39.95 -8.09 -32.21
N ALA A 126 -38.76 -8.01 -32.81
CA ALA A 126 -37.89 -9.17 -33.01
C ALA A 126 -37.42 -9.80 -31.69
N LEU A 127 -37.37 -9.01 -30.61
CA LEU A 127 -37.02 -9.47 -29.27
C LEU A 127 -38.23 -9.97 -28.45
N SER A 128 -39.44 -9.98 -29.01
CA SER A 128 -40.69 -10.31 -28.28
C SER A 128 -40.94 -9.43 -27.04
N ALA A 129 -40.52 -8.17 -27.06
CA ALA A 129 -40.68 -7.25 -25.93
C ALA A 129 -42.15 -6.79 -25.75
N ALA A 130 -42.62 -6.70 -24.51
CA ALA A 130 -43.99 -6.28 -24.18
C ALA A 130 -44.23 -4.78 -24.48
N GLN A 131 -45.48 -4.40 -24.76
CA GLN A 131 -45.87 -2.99 -24.97
C GLN A 131 -45.71 -2.19 -23.66
N LYS A 132 -45.19 -0.95 -23.75
CA LYS A 132 -44.88 -0.12 -22.57
C LYS A 132 -46.16 0.25 -21.80
N PRO A 133 -46.18 0.14 -20.47
CA PRO A 133 -47.30 0.57 -19.65
C PRO A 133 -47.29 2.10 -19.45
N ALA A 134 -48.49 2.67 -19.35
CA ALA A 134 -48.81 4.11 -19.39
C ALA A 134 -48.53 4.90 -18.09
N ASP A 135 -48.03 4.22 -17.06
CA ASP A 135 -48.14 4.61 -15.65
C ASP A 135 -46.82 5.07 -15.02
N VAL A 136 -45.70 5.05 -15.76
CA VAL A 136 -44.36 5.38 -15.23
C VAL A 136 -43.74 6.57 -15.96
N MET A 137 -43.16 7.51 -15.20
CA MET A 137 -42.44 8.66 -15.76
C MET A 137 -41.17 8.21 -16.52
N VAL A 138 -41.14 8.52 -17.82
CA VAL A 138 -39.97 8.30 -18.69
C VAL A 138 -39.12 9.57 -18.70
N LEU A 139 -37.82 9.43 -18.51
CA LEU A 139 -36.86 10.54 -18.67
C LEU A 139 -36.70 10.86 -20.18
N ASP A 140 -37.51 11.76 -20.76
CA ASP A 140 -37.45 12.09 -22.21
C ASP A 140 -36.51 13.27 -22.53
N ARG A 141 -35.87 13.26 -23.70
CA ARG A 141 -35.11 14.38 -24.28
C ARG A 141 -36.08 15.23 -25.12
N ARG A 142 -36.68 16.27 -24.56
CA ARG A 142 -37.38 17.29 -25.38
C ARG A 142 -36.79 18.69 -25.15
N GLY A 143 -36.53 19.35 -26.27
CA GLY A 143 -35.75 20.59 -26.38
C GLY A 143 -36.55 21.86 -26.08
N ASP A 144 -37.33 21.88 -25.00
CA ASP A 144 -38.12 23.02 -24.54
C ASP A 144 -37.71 23.52 -23.14
N GLY A 145 -36.47 23.24 -22.72
CA GLY A 145 -35.87 23.86 -21.54
C GLY A 145 -35.91 23.03 -20.27
N GLN A 146 -36.08 21.71 -20.38
CA GLN A 146 -35.85 20.75 -19.28
C GLN A 146 -34.86 19.69 -19.77
N PHE A 147 -33.66 19.67 -19.17
CA PHE A 147 -32.36 19.22 -19.70
C PHE A 147 -31.75 20.18 -20.72
N ASP A 148 -31.04 21.19 -20.20
CA ASP A 148 -30.13 21.98 -21.01
C ASP A 148 -28.83 21.18 -21.24
N LEU A 149 -28.71 20.55 -22.42
CA LEU A 149 -27.48 19.90 -22.89
C LEU A 149 -26.61 20.86 -23.73
N SER A 150 -26.82 22.18 -23.65
CA SER A 150 -25.96 23.16 -24.33
C SER A 150 -24.50 23.15 -23.83
N GLU A 151 -24.21 22.47 -22.72
CA GLU A 151 -22.87 22.36 -22.14
C GLU A 151 -22.15 21.01 -22.42
N ILE A 152 -22.69 20.13 -23.28
CA ILE A 152 -21.96 18.93 -23.73
C ILE A 152 -21.02 19.27 -24.90
N HIS A 153 -19.76 19.57 -24.57
CA HIS A 153 -18.65 19.38 -25.49
C HIS A 153 -17.89 18.09 -25.16
N GLY A 154 -17.73 17.26 -26.19
CA GLY A 154 -17.41 15.84 -26.05
C GLY A 154 -15.99 15.51 -25.61
N ILE A 155 -15.86 14.35 -24.97
CA ILE A 155 -14.61 13.59 -24.84
C ILE A 155 -14.94 12.11 -25.15
N SER A 156 -14.04 11.49 -25.93
CA SER A 156 -14.19 10.21 -26.63
C SER A 156 -13.92 8.97 -25.76
N PRO A 157 -14.30 7.76 -26.21
CA PRO A 157 -13.97 6.51 -25.55
C PRO A 157 -12.65 5.91 -26.10
N TRP A 158 -11.69 5.69 -25.18
CA TRP A 158 -10.45 4.89 -25.29
C TRP A 158 -9.30 5.39 -26.18
N GLY A 159 -8.18 5.73 -25.52
CA GLY A 159 -6.82 5.42 -26.03
C GLY A 159 -6.06 6.52 -26.78
N ALA A 160 -5.76 7.65 -26.15
CA ALA A 160 -4.53 8.43 -26.36
C ALA A 160 -4.37 9.44 -25.23
N SER A 161 -3.31 9.32 -24.43
CA SER A 161 -2.89 10.36 -23.51
C SER A 161 -2.26 11.52 -24.29
N THR A 162 -3.05 12.53 -24.60
CA THR A 162 -2.54 13.89 -24.78
C THR A 162 -3.09 14.76 -23.67
N LEU A 163 -2.19 15.18 -22.78
CA LEU A 163 -2.43 16.24 -21.81
C LEU A 163 -2.81 17.52 -22.57
N ALA A 164 -4.11 17.82 -22.65
CA ALA A 164 -4.56 19.18 -22.94
C ALA A 164 -4.50 19.99 -21.64
N GLY A 165 -3.66 21.03 -21.61
CA GLY A 165 -3.54 21.94 -20.49
C GLY A 165 -4.85 22.67 -20.19
N ALA A 166 -5.05 23.03 -18.93
CA ALA A 166 -6.28 23.56 -18.35
C ALA A 166 -6.68 25.00 -18.79
N ASP A 167 -6.15 25.54 -19.90
CA ASP A 167 -6.44 26.90 -20.36
C ASP A 167 -6.78 27.03 -21.86
N GLY A 168 -6.79 25.93 -22.63
CA GLY A 168 -7.17 25.96 -24.04
C GLY A 168 -6.28 26.82 -24.96
N SER A 169 -5.06 27.18 -24.57
CA SER A 169 -4.24 28.17 -25.30
C SER A 169 -3.20 27.60 -26.28
N ARG A 170 -3.07 26.28 -26.45
CA ARG A 170 -2.12 25.67 -27.41
C ARG A 170 -2.82 25.00 -28.58
N GLN A 171 -2.80 25.65 -29.75
CA GLN A 171 -3.10 25.01 -31.03
C GLN A 171 -1.92 24.12 -31.46
N PRO A 172 -2.15 22.92 -32.02
CA PRO A 172 -1.09 22.14 -32.65
C PRO A 172 -0.64 22.85 -33.93
N SER A 173 0.61 23.30 -33.95
CA SER A 173 1.27 23.74 -35.18
C SER A 173 1.36 22.58 -36.16
N GLN A 174 0.97 22.86 -37.41
CA GLN A 174 1.09 21.97 -38.56
C GLN A 174 2.48 21.31 -38.63
N LEU A 175 2.52 19.99 -38.44
CA LEU A 175 3.64 19.16 -38.85
C LEU A 175 3.11 18.20 -39.91
N GLU A 176 3.33 18.58 -41.16
CA GLU A 176 3.16 17.74 -42.34
C GLU A 176 3.99 16.46 -42.19
N LEU A 177 3.33 15.31 -42.05
CA LEU A 177 3.95 14.02 -42.32
C LEU A 177 3.66 13.65 -43.78
N LYS A 178 4.62 13.98 -44.64
CA LYS A 178 4.76 13.42 -45.99
C LYS A 178 4.79 11.90 -45.89
N CYS A 179 3.76 11.25 -46.43
CA CYS A 179 3.73 9.80 -46.65
C CYS A 179 4.86 9.39 -47.61
N ALA A 180 5.96 8.87 -47.07
CA ALA A 180 6.92 8.06 -47.81
C ALA A 180 6.41 6.60 -47.87
N SER A 181 6.21 6.15 -49.09
CA SER A 181 5.62 4.88 -49.53
C SER A 181 6.51 3.64 -49.31
N LYS A 182 6.67 3.15 -48.07
CA LYS A 182 7.40 1.87 -47.83
C LYS A 182 6.80 0.85 -46.87
N HIS A 183 5.59 1.05 -46.32
CA HIS A 183 5.03 0.13 -45.31
C HIS A 183 3.85 -0.74 -45.79
N GLY A 184 3.65 -0.86 -47.10
CA GLY A 184 2.67 -1.78 -47.70
C GLY A 184 3.11 -3.25 -47.79
N GLN A 185 4.31 -3.61 -47.34
CA GLN A 185 4.84 -4.99 -47.43
C GLN A 185 4.77 -5.78 -46.11
N VAL A 186 4.49 -5.15 -44.97
CA VAL A 186 4.55 -5.82 -43.66
C VAL A 186 3.24 -6.55 -43.32
N LEU A 187 2.09 -6.05 -43.77
CA LEU A 187 0.77 -6.68 -43.52
C LEU A 187 0.45 -7.85 -44.47
N ASP A 188 0.99 -7.86 -45.69
CA ASP A 188 0.74 -8.94 -46.66
C ASP A 188 1.47 -10.25 -46.28
N ASN A 189 2.55 -10.15 -45.50
CA ASN A 189 3.28 -11.31 -44.96
C ASN A 189 2.64 -11.89 -43.68
N ALA A 190 1.90 -11.08 -42.92
CA ALA A 190 1.22 -11.52 -41.71
C ALA A 190 -0.03 -12.38 -42.00
N VAL A 191 -0.70 -12.16 -43.14
CA VAL A 191 -1.89 -12.93 -43.54
C VAL A 191 -1.52 -14.26 -44.22
N LYS A 192 -0.34 -14.36 -44.85
CA LYS A 192 0.10 -15.60 -45.55
C LYS A 192 0.68 -16.68 -44.63
N ARG A 193 1.04 -16.37 -43.38
CA ARG A 193 1.72 -17.33 -42.47
C ARG A 193 0.81 -18.09 -41.50
N THR A 194 -0.47 -17.75 -41.38
CA THR A 194 -1.30 -18.23 -40.25
C THR A 194 -2.52 -19.10 -40.61
N VAL A 195 -2.78 -19.42 -41.89
CA VAL A 195 -3.89 -20.32 -42.26
C VAL A 195 -3.51 -21.19 -43.46
N ALA A 196 -3.40 -22.51 -43.26
CA ALA A 196 -3.44 -23.47 -44.36
C ALA A 196 -4.83 -23.38 -45.02
N PRO A 197 -4.94 -23.13 -46.34
CA PRO A 197 -6.22 -22.82 -46.96
C PRO A 197 -7.06 -24.08 -47.18
N ALA A 198 -8.24 -24.15 -46.54
CA ALA A 198 -9.36 -24.88 -47.11
C ALA A 198 -9.95 -24.04 -48.28
N PRO A 199 -10.05 -24.58 -49.51
CA PRO A 199 -10.44 -23.80 -50.67
C PRO A 199 -11.96 -23.61 -50.71
N ASN A 200 -12.45 -22.39 -50.40
CA ASN A 200 -13.72 -21.77 -50.85
C ASN A 200 -14.46 -20.84 -49.85
N ARG A 201 -13.79 -20.15 -48.92
CA ARG A 201 -14.43 -19.04 -48.18
C ARG A 201 -13.72 -17.71 -48.39
N LYS A 202 -14.41 -16.77 -49.04
CA LYS A 202 -14.03 -15.35 -49.10
C LYS A 202 -14.38 -14.70 -47.75
N PHE A 203 -13.38 -14.27 -46.99
CA PHE A 203 -13.60 -13.43 -45.80
C PHE A 203 -13.60 -11.96 -46.22
N LYS A 204 -14.69 -11.24 -45.93
CA LYS A 204 -14.71 -9.78 -45.93
C LYS A 204 -14.40 -9.30 -44.52
N VAL A 205 -13.25 -8.69 -44.33
CA VAL A 205 -12.93 -7.96 -43.09
C VAL A 205 -13.35 -6.50 -43.31
N ALA A 206 -14.36 -6.04 -42.57
CA ALA A 206 -14.70 -4.61 -42.52
C ALA A 206 -13.97 -3.98 -41.33
N VAL A 207 -13.01 -3.12 -41.63
CA VAL A 207 -12.37 -2.26 -40.61
C VAL A 207 -13.22 -1.01 -40.50
N ILE A 208 -13.99 -0.88 -39.42
CA ILE A 208 -14.79 0.32 -39.15
C ILE A 208 -13.91 1.29 -38.34
N TYR A 209 -13.37 2.29 -39.01
CA TYR A 209 -12.82 3.48 -38.35
C TYR A 209 -13.97 4.44 -38.05
N CYS A 210 -14.13 4.84 -36.79
CA CYS A 210 -15.03 5.92 -36.42
C CYS A 210 -14.21 7.15 -36.02
N SER A 211 -13.65 7.82 -37.02
CA SER A 211 -13.21 9.20 -36.93
C SER A 211 -13.98 10.00 -37.98
N MET A 212 -14.85 10.91 -37.54
CA MET A 212 -15.37 11.93 -38.47
C MET A 212 -14.42 13.12 -38.44
N PRO A 213 -13.85 13.53 -39.59
CA PRO A 213 -13.23 14.84 -39.73
C PRO A 213 -14.34 15.90 -39.69
N ARG A 214 -14.05 17.06 -39.09
CA ARG A 214 -15.03 18.14 -38.90
C ARG A 214 -15.14 19.10 -40.09
N GLU A 215 -14.49 18.84 -41.23
CA GLU A 215 -14.45 19.76 -42.36
C GLU A 215 -14.54 19.03 -43.70
N GLU A 216 -15.77 18.65 -44.10
CA GLU A 216 -16.18 18.55 -45.51
C GLU A 216 -17.71 18.36 -45.62
N ILE A 217 -18.47 19.36 -45.15
CA ILE A 217 -19.76 19.69 -45.79
C ILE A 217 -19.72 21.19 -46.04
N GLY A 218 -19.19 21.54 -47.20
CA GLY A 218 -19.21 22.89 -47.76
C GLY A 218 -20.65 23.38 -47.98
N GLY A 219 -20.79 24.70 -47.95
CA GLY A 219 -22.05 25.43 -47.85
C GLY A 219 -23.14 25.05 -48.86
N GLY A 220 -24.37 25.00 -48.36
CA GLY A 220 -25.56 24.82 -49.17
C GLY A 220 -26.85 24.97 -48.37
N ARG A 221 -27.23 26.22 -48.10
CA ARG A 221 -28.59 26.75 -47.83
C ARG A 221 -29.57 25.84 -47.05
N CYS A 222 -29.98 26.34 -45.87
CA CYS A 222 -31.30 26.06 -45.31
C CYS A 222 -32.38 26.25 -46.38
N LEU A 223 -33.05 25.15 -46.75
CA LEU A 223 -34.35 25.19 -47.40
C LEU A 223 -35.37 24.57 -46.46
N ASN A 224 -36.16 25.48 -45.88
CA ASN A 224 -37.48 25.21 -45.34
C ASN A 224 -38.36 24.50 -46.37
N SER A 225 -39.39 23.85 -45.83
CA SER A 225 -40.65 23.45 -46.45
C SER A 225 -40.72 22.06 -47.09
N GLY A 226 -41.71 21.31 -46.60
CA GLY A 226 -42.52 20.46 -47.46
C GLY A 226 -42.23 18.96 -47.40
N GLY A 227 -42.99 18.27 -46.56
CA GLY A 227 -43.55 16.99 -47.00
C GLY A 227 -42.80 15.72 -46.62
N TRP A 228 -42.44 15.54 -45.35
CA TRP A 228 -42.48 14.19 -44.77
C TRP A 228 -43.44 14.23 -43.59
N LYS A 229 -44.66 13.73 -43.85
CA LYS A 229 -45.68 13.47 -42.85
C LYS A 229 -45.01 12.75 -41.69
N ALA A 230 -45.01 13.39 -40.53
CA ALA A 230 -44.77 12.74 -39.27
C ALA A 230 -45.70 11.53 -39.19
N MET A 231 -45.15 10.32 -39.40
CA MET A 231 -45.69 9.17 -38.70
C MET A 231 -45.36 9.42 -37.23
N GLY A 232 -46.27 10.16 -36.59
CA GLY A 232 -46.23 10.36 -35.16
C GLY A 232 -46.09 9.00 -34.50
N ALA A 233 -45.08 8.87 -33.66
CA ALA A 233 -45.18 7.89 -32.59
C ALA A 233 -46.53 8.12 -31.90
N PRO A 234 -47.31 7.06 -31.63
CA PRO A 234 -48.62 7.20 -31.01
C PRO A 234 -48.45 8.02 -29.73
N LYS A 235 -49.28 9.05 -29.56
CA LYS A 235 -49.44 9.72 -28.27
C LYS A 235 -49.85 8.64 -27.26
N THR A 236 -48.92 8.18 -26.42
CA THR A 236 -49.31 7.47 -25.22
C THR A 236 -49.98 8.49 -24.30
N SER A 237 -51.17 8.16 -23.83
CA SER A 237 -52.07 8.98 -23.02
C SER A 237 -51.58 9.09 -21.57
N ASP A 238 -50.27 9.14 -21.35
CA ASP A 238 -49.65 9.01 -20.05
C ASP A 238 -49.60 10.41 -19.41
N PRO A 239 -49.88 10.55 -18.11
CA PRO A 239 -50.09 11.84 -17.48
C PRO A 239 -48.81 12.69 -17.57
N ILE A 240 -48.88 13.74 -18.39
CA ILE A 240 -47.88 14.81 -18.45
C ILE A 240 -47.92 15.53 -17.10
N MET A 241 -46.81 15.52 -16.37
CA MET A 241 -46.67 16.15 -15.06
C MET A 241 -46.97 17.65 -15.12
N ASP A 242 -47.76 18.12 -14.17
CA ASP A 242 -47.95 19.53 -13.81
C ASP A 242 -46.60 20.16 -13.43
N HIS A 243 -46.12 21.10 -14.25
CA HIS A 243 -44.74 21.59 -14.29
C HIS A 243 -44.33 22.52 -13.13
N ALA A 244 -45.06 22.51 -12.00
CA ALA A 244 -44.82 23.41 -10.87
C ALA A 244 -44.09 22.79 -9.65
N LYS A 245 -43.64 21.51 -9.70
CA LYS A 245 -43.02 20.80 -8.55
C LYS A 245 -41.93 19.75 -8.88
N THR A 246 -40.91 20.03 -9.69
CA THR A 246 -39.92 18.99 -10.07
C THR A 246 -38.57 19.11 -9.34
N LYS A 247 -38.20 18.09 -8.55
CA LYS A 247 -36.87 17.88 -7.98
C LYS A 247 -35.83 17.56 -9.07
N THR A 248 -34.61 18.07 -8.94
CA THR A 248 -33.43 17.64 -9.71
C THR A 248 -32.85 16.34 -9.14
N LEU A 249 -32.04 15.60 -9.91
CA LEU A 249 -31.37 14.39 -9.39
C LEU A 249 -30.48 14.71 -8.17
N GLY A 250 -29.91 15.92 -8.10
CA GLY A 250 -29.18 16.43 -6.96
C GLY A 250 -30.00 16.60 -5.68
N ASP A 251 -31.34 16.56 -5.74
CA ASP A 251 -32.21 16.78 -4.58
C ASP A 251 -32.60 15.48 -3.85
N TYR A 252 -32.25 14.31 -4.38
CA TYR A 252 -32.56 13.02 -3.73
C TYR A 252 -31.53 12.65 -2.65
N ASP A 253 -32.00 12.03 -1.56
CA ASP A 253 -31.16 11.60 -0.43
C ASP A 253 -30.36 10.33 -0.74
N GLY A 254 -30.83 9.54 -1.72
CA GLY A 254 -30.17 8.32 -2.16
C GLY A 254 -30.77 7.77 -3.45
N PHE A 255 -30.15 6.75 -4.00
CA PHE A 255 -30.52 6.16 -5.29
C PHE A 255 -30.64 4.64 -5.23
N VAL A 256 -31.58 4.08 -6.01
CA VAL A 256 -31.59 2.65 -6.28
C VAL A 256 -31.66 2.43 -7.78
N PHE A 257 -30.68 1.72 -8.33
CA PHE A 257 -30.54 1.51 -9.76
C PHE A 257 -30.99 0.11 -10.19
N GLY A 258 -32.04 0.05 -11.00
CA GLY A 258 -32.54 -1.18 -11.60
C GLY A 258 -31.91 -1.42 -12.97
N ILE A 259 -30.99 -2.38 -13.04
CA ILE A 259 -30.12 -2.56 -14.21
C ILE A 259 -30.49 -3.85 -14.94
N ARG A 260 -30.87 -3.75 -16.22
CA ARG A 260 -30.95 -4.93 -17.08
C ARG A 260 -29.54 -5.40 -17.46
N THR A 261 -29.24 -6.67 -17.24
CA THR A 261 -27.96 -7.25 -17.65
C THR A 261 -27.89 -7.43 -19.17
N ARG A 262 -26.80 -6.93 -19.76
CA ARG A 262 -26.40 -7.21 -21.14
C ARG A 262 -24.90 -7.46 -21.16
N PHE A 263 -24.49 -8.66 -21.60
CA PHE A 263 -23.08 -9.07 -21.64
C PHE A 263 -22.35 -8.82 -20.31
N CYS A 264 -22.93 -9.28 -19.20
CA CYS A 264 -22.37 -9.12 -17.85
C CYS A 264 -22.18 -7.66 -17.37
N SER A 265 -22.85 -6.69 -18.01
CA SER A 265 -22.81 -5.27 -17.65
C SER A 265 -24.16 -4.58 -17.86
N ALA A 266 -24.24 -3.28 -17.56
CA ALA A 266 -25.43 -2.49 -17.77
C ALA A 266 -25.81 -2.41 -19.26
N ALA A 267 -27.10 -2.52 -19.58
CA ALA A 267 -27.60 -2.25 -20.93
C ALA A 267 -27.22 -0.83 -21.40
N ALA A 268 -27.06 -0.65 -22.71
CA ALA A 268 -26.60 0.60 -23.32
C ALA A 268 -27.42 1.83 -22.89
N GLN A 269 -28.72 1.68 -22.66
CA GLN A 269 -29.64 2.71 -22.17
C GLN A 269 -29.20 3.22 -20.79
N MET A 270 -28.94 2.29 -19.86
CA MET A 270 -28.48 2.64 -18.51
C MET A 270 -27.05 3.19 -18.53
N LYS A 271 -26.20 2.70 -19.43
CA LYS A 271 -24.85 3.27 -19.61
C LYS A 271 -24.91 4.70 -20.16
N ALA A 272 -25.76 4.96 -21.14
CA ALA A 272 -25.99 6.30 -21.67
C ALA A 272 -26.57 7.26 -20.63
N PHE A 273 -27.39 6.78 -19.70
CA PHE A 273 -27.83 7.56 -18.55
C PHE A 273 -26.65 8.01 -17.69
N PHE A 274 -25.80 7.08 -17.24
CA PHE A 274 -24.61 7.42 -16.44
C PHE A 274 -23.61 8.30 -17.19
N ASP A 275 -23.44 8.09 -18.49
CA ASP A 275 -22.57 8.95 -19.32
C ASP A 275 -23.18 10.36 -19.45
N GLY A 276 -24.51 10.47 -19.41
CA GLY A 276 -25.24 11.72 -19.41
C GLY A 276 -25.20 12.51 -18.10
N THR A 277 -24.75 11.91 -16.99
CA THR A 277 -24.65 12.60 -15.68
C THR A 277 -23.28 13.26 -15.43
N GLY A 278 -22.45 13.43 -16.47
CA GLY A 278 -21.10 13.98 -16.36
C GLY A 278 -20.98 15.32 -15.63
N GLN A 279 -21.98 16.20 -15.73
CA GLN A 279 -21.99 17.47 -14.98
C GLN A 279 -22.27 17.29 -13.49
N LEU A 280 -23.10 16.30 -13.12
CA LEU A 280 -23.34 15.94 -11.72
C LEU A 280 -22.09 15.30 -11.10
N TRP A 281 -21.34 14.54 -11.91
CA TRP A 281 -20.01 14.06 -11.55
C TRP A 281 -19.02 15.21 -11.35
N GLN A 282 -18.92 16.13 -12.31
CA GLN A 282 -17.99 17.26 -12.27
C GLN A 282 -18.27 18.21 -11.08
N SER A 283 -19.54 18.44 -10.75
CA SER A 283 -19.95 19.26 -9.61
C SER A 283 -19.92 18.53 -8.26
N GLY A 284 -19.71 17.20 -8.26
CA GLY A 284 -19.77 16.38 -7.05
C GLY A 284 -21.18 16.26 -6.44
N ALA A 285 -22.23 16.60 -7.19
CA ALA A 285 -23.61 16.68 -6.69
C ALA A 285 -24.17 15.37 -6.14
N LEU A 286 -23.56 14.23 -6.48
CA LEU A 286 -23.97 12.90 -6.01
C LEU A 286 -23.03 12.30 -4.95
N ALA A 287 -21.93 13.00 -4.60
CA ALA A 287 -20.94 12.48 -3.67
C ALA A 287 -21.52 12.31 -2.25
N GLY A 288 -21.19 11.19 -1.60
CA GLY A 288 -21.66 10.84 -0.25
C GLY A 288 -23.11 10.34 -0.17
N LYS A 289 -23.85 10.33 -1.28
CA LYS A 289 -25.23 9.79 -1.30
C LYS A 289 -25.22 8.27 -1.33
N LEU A 290 -26.14 7.66 -0.60
CA LEU A 290 -26.29 6.21 -0.59
C LEU A 290 -26.85 5.72 -1.92
N CYS A 291 -26.31 4.63 -2.43
CA CYS A 291 -26.83 3.99 -3.64
C CYS A 291 -26.89 2.46 -3.49
N ALA A 292 -27.89 1.84 -4.12
CA ALA A 292 -27.99 0.39 -4.21
C ALA A 292 -28.35 -0.02 -5.65
N ALA A 293 -28.17 -1.31 -5.97
CA ALA A 293 -28.51 -1.85 -7.28
C ALA A 293 -29.32 -3.14 -7.17
N PHE A 294 -30.16 -3.39 -8.18
CA PHE A 294 -30.85 -4.66 -8.42
C PHE A 294 -30.86 -4.96 -9.92
N THR A 295 -30.92 -6.24 -10.30
CA THR A 295 -30.73 -6.63 -11.70
C THR A 295 -31.64 -7.76 -12.19
N SER A 296 -31.72 -7.91 -13.52
CA SER A 296 -32.41 -9.04 -14.15
C SER A 296 -31.54 -9.63 -15.26
N THR A 297 -31.35 -10.95 -15.24
CA THR A 297 -30.56 -11.71 -16.22
C THR A 297 -31.39 -12.74 -16.97
N GLY A 298 -30.99 -13.06 -18.20
CA GLY A 298 -31.65 -14.09 -19.00
C GLY A 298 -31.34 -15.53 -18.59
N THR A 299 -30.21 -15.77 -17.92
CA THR A 299 -29.77 -17.13 -17.52
C THR A 299 -29.11 -17.13 -16.13
N ALA A 300 -28.98 -18.34 -15.54
CA ALA A 300 -28.29 -18.59 -14.26
C ALA A 300 -26.88 -17.99 -14.22
N ASN A 301 -26.09 -18.24 -15.26
CA ASN A 301 -24.74 -17.70 -15.42
C ASN A 301 -24.69 -16.36 -16.15
N GLY A 302 -25.86 -15.74 -16.41
CA GLY A 302 -26.02 -14.59 -17.30
C GLY A 302 -25.48 -13.27 -16.76
N GLY A 303 -24.66 -13.31 -15.71
CA GLY A 303 -23.89 -12.17 -15.22
C GLY A 303 -24.57 -11.30 -14.17
N GLN A 304 -25.33 -11.88 -13.24
CA GLN A 304 -25.99 -11.11 -12.16
C GLN A 304 -24.95 -10.37 -11.30
N LYS A 305 -24.02 -11.11 -10.72
CA LYS A 305 -22.93 -10.56 -9.87
C LYS A 305 -22.03 -9.61 -10.66
N SER A 306 -21.66 -9.97 -11.89
CA SER A 306 -20.82 -9.12 -12.74
C SER A 306 -21.52 -7.82 -13.15
N THR A 307 -22.84 -7.81 -13.35
CA THR A 307 -23.59 -6.58 -13.64
C THR A 307 -23.59 -5.63 -12.46
N HIS A 308 -23.76 -6.13 -11.22
CA HIS A 308 -23.61 -5.31 -10.02
C HIS A 308 -22.20 -4.72 -9.92
N MET A 309 -21.16 -5.55 -10.06
CA MET A 309 -19.77 -5.13 -9.94
C MET A 309 -19.35 -4.12 -11.01
N THR A 310 -19.76 -4.33 -12.26
CA THR A 310 -19.43 -3.40 -13.36
C THR A 310 -20.22 -2.10 -13.27
N THR A 311 -21.43 -2.13 -12.70
CA THR A 311 -22.20 -0.89 -12.50
C THR A 311 -21.67 -0.07 -11.32
N LEU A 312 -21.08 -0.73 -10.31
CA LEU A 312 -20.43 -0.07 -9.17
C LEU A 312 -19.38 0.95 -9.61
N THR A 313 -18.66 0.69 -10.71
CA THR A 313 -17.72 1.65 -11.30
C THR A 313 -18.40 2.99 -11.58
N ASN A 314 -19.59 3.01 -12.19
CA ASN A 314 -20.29 4.27 -12.46
C ASN A 314 -20.71 4.97 -11.16
N MET A 315 -21.09 4.22 -10.12
CA MET A 315 -21.53 4.78 -8.84
C MET A 315 -20.38 5.38 -8.03
N VAL A 316 -19.27 4.65 -7.92
CA VAL A 316 -18.06 5.06 -7.20
C VAL A 316 -17.41 6.27 -7.87
N HIS A 317 -17.38 6.33 -9.20
CA HIS A 317 -16.87 7.50 -9.91
C HIS A 317 -17.67 8.77 -9.59
N HIS A 318 -18.97 8.67 -9.35
CA HIS A 318 -19.83 9.78 -8.90
C HIS A 318 -19.71 10.08 -7.39
N GLY A 319 -18.84 9.35 -6.67
CA GLY A 319 -18.63 9.51 -5.23
C GLY A 319 -19.76 8.97 -4.36
N MET A 320 -20.69 8.19 -4.92
CA MET A 320 -21.80 7.60 -4.16
C MET A 320 -21.31 6.41 -3.30
N MET A 321 -21.96 6.21 -2.15
CA MET A 321 -21.66 5.14 -1.21
C MET A 321 -22.57 3.94 -1.48
N TYR A 322 -21.99 2.82 -1.92
CA TYR A 322 -22.77 1.63 -2.26
C TYR A 322 -23.22 0.86 -1.01
N VAL A 323 -24.51 0.57 -0.93
CA VAL A 323 -25.13 -0.23 0.13
C VAL A 323 -25.49 -1.60 -0.45
N PRO A 324 -24.70 -2.65 -0.17
CA PRO A 324 -24.99 -4.00 -0.62
C PRO A 324 -26.16 -4.61 0.18
N LEU A 325 -26.86 -5.58 -0.41
CA LEU A 325 -27.84 -6.40 0.30
C LEU A 325 -27.20 -7.27 1.40
N GLY A 326 -25.93 -7.67 1.20
CA GLY A 326 -25.28 -8.68 2.01
C GLY A 326 -26.06 -10.00 1.99
N TYR A 327 -25.83 -10.87 2.98
CA TYR A 327 -26.60 -12.10 3.15
C TYR A 327 -27.81 -11.93 4.09
N GLN A 328 -28.30 -10.70 4.24
CA GLN A 328 -29.31 -10.35 5.24
C GLN A 328 -30.73 -10.81 4.87
N ALA A 329 -30.94 -11.25 3.62
CA ALA A 329 -32.18 -11.86 3.16
C ALA A 329 -32.15 -13.40 3.23
N GLY A 330 -31.23 -13.98 4.01
CA GLY A 330 -31.15 -15.43 4.22
C GLY A 330 -32.48 -16.07 4.65
N GLY A 331 -33.21 -15.41 5.56
CA GLY A 331 -34.54 -15.86 6.02
C GLY A 331 -35.68 -15.69 5.00
N GLU A 332 -35.44 -14.97 3.89
CA GLU A 332 -36.40 -14.76 2.80
C GLU A 332 -36.13 -15.69 1.60
N GLY A 333 -35.16 -16.60 1.74
CA GLY A 333 -34.77 -17.57 0.72
C GLY A 333 -33.48 -17.26 -0.02
N GLN A 334 -32.68 -16.28 0.42
CA GLN A 334 -31.39 -15.98 -0.24
C GLN A 334 -30.38 -17.14 -0.19
N PHE A 335 -30.55 -18.09 0.75
CA PHE A 335 -29.76 -19.32 0.86
C PHE A 335 -30.51 -20.56 0.36
N ASP A 336 -31.69 -20.38 -0.21
CA ASP A 336 -32.54 -21.50 -0.60
C ASP A 336 -31.99 -22.16 -1.87
N MET A 337 -31.79 -23.47 -1.82
CA MET A 337 -31.26 -24.24 -2.95
C MET A 337 -32.34 -25.13 -3.60
N THR A 338 -33.59 -25.05 -3.13
CA THR A 338 -34.70 -25.92 -3.54
C THR A 338 -35.43 -25.41 -4.78
N GLU A 339 -35.38 -24.10 -5.06
CA GLU A 339 -35.85 -23.51 -6.31
C GLU A 339 -34.82 -22.55 -6.91
N LEU A 340 -34.84 -22.39 -8.24
CA LEU A 340 -33.96 -21.44 -8.92
C LEU A 340 -34.44 -20.01 -8.64
N HIS A 341 -33.60 -19.20 -7.97
CA HIS A 341 -33.88 -17.81 -7.64
C HIS A 341 -32.64 -16.91 -7.84
N GLY A 342 -32.85 -15.62 -8.10
CA GLY A 342 -31.85 -14.57 -8.04
C GLY A 342 -31.72 -13.97 -6.64
N GLY A 343 -30.69 -13.17 -6.46
CA GLY A 343 -30.29 -12.55 -5.19
C GLY A 343 -28.84 -12.88 -4.88
N SER A 344 -28.06 -11.86 -4.52
CA SER A 344 -26.66 -12.04 -4.10
C SER A 344 -26.31 -11.03 -3.01
N PRO A 345 -25.14 -11.16 -2.35
CA PRO A 345 -24.66 -10.14 -1.43
C PRO A 345 -24.60 -8.74 -2.05
N TRP A 346 -24.42 -8.66 -3.37
CA TRP A 346 -24.34 -7.39 -4.07
C TRP A 346 -25.72 -6.73 -4.19
N GLY A 347 -26.81 -7.47 -4.29
CA GLY A 347 -28.15 -6.92 -4.47
C GLY A 347 -29.17 -7.98 -4.89
N ALA A 348 -30.45 -7.62 -4.84
CA ALA A 348 -31.54 -8.45 -5.32
C ALA A 348 -31.48 -8.60 -6.83
N SER A 349 -31.91 -9.75 -7.32
CA SER A 349 -31.95 -10.03 -8.74
C SER A 349 -33.00 -11.07 -9.10
N THR A 350 -33.32 -11.17 -10.39
CA THR A 350 -34.28 -12.15 -10.93
C THR A 350 -33.81 -12.76 -12.24
N PHE A 351 -34.21 -14.00 -12.51
CA PHE A 351 -34.08 -14.60 -13.85
C PHE A 351 -35.30 -14.32 -14.73
N ALA A 352 -35.05 -13.82 -15.95
CA ALA A 352 -36.06 -13.53 -16.96
C ALA A 352 -36.24 -14.64 -18.01
N GLY A 353 -35.30 -15.58 -18.13
CA GLY A 353 -35.22 -16.48 -19.29
C GLY A 353 -34.62 -15.78 -20.52
N ALA A 354 -34.07 -16.55 -21.48
CA ALA A 354 -33.41 -15.99 -22.66
C ALA A 354 -34.37 -15.23 -23.59
N ASP A 355 -35.65 -15.59 -23.56
CA ASP A 355 -36.78 -15.01 -24.29
C ASP A 355 -37.63 -14.04 -23.43
N GLY A 356 -37.29 -13.86 -22.16
CA GLY A 356 -38.07 -13.03 -21.23
C GLY A 356 -39.32 -13.72 -20.65
N SER A 357 -39.48 -15.04 -20.81
CA SER A 357 -40.68 -15.78 -20.38
C SER A 357 -40.80 -15.99 -18.86
N ARG A 358 -39.68 -16.09 -18.10
CA ARG A 358 -39.71 -16.40 -16.67
C ARG A 358 -39.91 -15.14 -15.83
N GLN A 359 -41.06 -15.02 -15.16
CA GLN A 359 -41.31 -13.92 -14.24
C GLN A 359 -40.60 -14.12 -12.87
N PRO A 360 -40.37 -13.04 -12.09
CA PRO A 360 -39.74 -13.17 -10.78
C PRO A 360 -40.57 -14.03 -9.83
N SER A 361 -39.92 -14.93 -9.09
CA SER A 361 -40.56 -15.81 -8.12
C SER A 361 -40.95 -15.05 -6.86
N LYS A 362 -41.85 -15.63 -6.05
CA LYS A 362 -42.24 -15.05 -4.75
C LYS A 362 -41.02 -14.85 -3.84
N MET A 363 -40.04 -15.76 -3.90
CA MET A 363 -38.79 -15.67 -3.15
C MET A 363 -37.94 -14.48 -3.61
N GLU A 364 -37.76 -14.31 -4.92
CA GLU A 364 -37.03 -13.16 -5.49
C GLU A 364 -37.69 -11.83 -5.09
N MET A 365 -39.02 -11.78 -5.05
CA MET A 365 -39.78 -10.62 -4.56
C MET A 365 -39.58 -10.35 -3.07
N ASN A 366 -39.55 -11.39 -2.23
CA ASN A 366 -39.29 -11.24 -0.79
C ASN A 366 -37.88 -10.73 -0.51
N ILE A 367 -36.87 -11.25 -1.23
CA ILE A 367 -35.47 -10.80 -1.15
C ILE A 367 -35.38 -9.33 -1.57
N ALA A 368 -36.03 -8.95 -2.67
CA ALA A 368 -36.09 -7.56 -3.15
C ALA A 368 -36.73 -6.63 -2.10
N LYS A 369 -37.85 -7.05 -1.50
CA LYS A 369 -38.49 -6.31 -0.41
C LYS A 369 -37.57 -6.17 0.82
N LYS A 370 -36.80 -7.20 1.16
CA LYS A 370 -35.83 -7.16 2.28
C LYS A 370 -34.67 -6.21 2.02
N GLN A 371 -34.20 -6.09 0.77
CA GLN A 371 -33.17 -5.11 0.40
C GLN A 371 -33.60 -3.67 0.71
N GLY A 372 -34.91 -3.38 0.62
CA GLY A 372 -35.45 -2.08 1.01
C GLY A 372 -35.40 -1.76 2.51
N LYS A 373 -35.05 -2.71 3.41
CA LYS A 373 -35.27 -2.61 4.87
C LYS A 373 -34.02 -2.48 5.77
N VAL A 374 -32.79 -2.40 5.25
CA VAL A 374 -31.54 -2.55 6.05
C VAL A 374 -31.05 -1.24 6.72
N PRO A 375 -30.73 -1.20 8.06
CA PRO A 375 -30.12 -0.04 8.73
C PRO A 375 -28.77 -0.27 9.51
N ASP A 376 -27.84 0.72 9.42
CA ASP A 376 -26.66 1.18 10.21
C ASP A 376 -25.55 0.26 10.84
N ALA A 377 -24.29 0.77 10.89
CA ALA A 377 -23.05 0.08 11.29
C ALA A 377 -22.17 0.84 12.33
N GLU A 378 -22.08 0.37 13.58
CA GLU A 378 -21.11 0.81 14.63
C GLU A 378 -20.82 -0.35 15.64
N ALA A 379 -19.64 -1.01 15.64
CA ALA A 379 -19.01 -1.71 16.80
C ALA A 379 -17.80 -2.61 16.42
N THR A 380 -16.58 -2.40 16.98
CA THR A 380 -15.57 -3.41 17.47
C THR A 380 -14.22 -2.76 17.87
N SER A 381 -13.71 -3.02 19.10
CA SER A 381 -12.30 -2.82 19.51
C SER A 381 -11.85 -3.64 20.76
N GLU A 382 -10.59 -4.11 20.77
CA GLU A 382 -9.63 -4.39 21.91
C GLU A 382 -9.32 -5.81 22.49
N ARG A 383 -8.00 -6.15 22.57
CA ARG A 383 -7.14 -6.82 23.63
C ARG A 383 -5.81 -7.45 23.05
N SER A 384 -4.71 -7.84 23.74
CA SER A 384 -3.61 -7.22 24.57
C SER A 384 -2.41 -8.24 24.75
N ALA A 385 -1.18 -7.81 25.14
CA ALA A 385 0.19 -8.45 25.17
C ALA A 385 0.64 -9.24 26.47
N SER A 386 1.82 -9.92 26.67
CA SER A 386 3.22 -9.39 26.96
C SER A 386 4.33 -10.43 27.42
N LYS A 387 5.64 -10.01 27.54
CA LYS A 387 6.80 -10.52 28.38
C LYS A 387 7.86 -9.37 28.66
N PRO A 388 8.61 -9.24 29.80
CA PRO A 388 9.67 -8.21 30.05
C PRO A 388 11.11 -8.79 30.33
N THR A 389 12.28 -8.09 30.37
CA THR A 389 12.71 -6.95 31.25
C THR A 389 14.08 -6.29 30.88
N PHE A 390 14.07 -5.02 30.45
CA PHE A 390 14.99 -3.90 30.80
C PHE A 390 14.36 -2.63 30.19
N GLN A 391 13.91 -1.66 31.01
CA GLN A 391 12.98 -0.62 30.52
C GLN A 391 13.40 0.80 30.89
N PRO A 392 14.27 1.48 30.11
CA PRO A 392 14.27 2.93 30.12
C PRO A 392 12.88 3.38 29.66
N GLN A 393 12.26 4.24 30.46
CA GLN A 393 10.96 4.79 30.16
C GLN A 393 11.09 6.22 29.72
N VAL A 394 10.27 6.59 28.74
CA VAL A 394 10.31 7.92 28.16
C VAL A 394 8.93 8.53 28.31
N VAL A 395 8.84 9.66 28.99
CA VAL A 395 7.63 10.47 29.09
C VAL A 395 7.90 11.75 28.34
N GLY A 396 7.23 11.95 27.21
CA GLY A 396 7.68 12.99 26.30
C GLY A 396 6.79 13.26 25.11
N SER A 397 7.32 14.10 24.22
CA SER A 397 6.67 14.55 23.01
C SER A 397 6.78 13.54 21.87
N VAL A 398 5.78 13.57 20.99
CA VAL A 398 5.79 12.89 19.70
C VAL A 398 5.26 13.85 18.64
N ASN A 399 6.04 14.06 17.57
CA ASN A 399 5.72 14.98 16.49
C ASN A 399 5.83 14.28 15.13
N VAL A 400 5.08 14.79 14.16
CA VAL A 400 5.46 14.63 12.74
C VAL A 400 6.36 15.79 12.36
N ASP A 401 7.60 15.50 12.00
CA ASP A 401 8.51 16.50 11.47
C ASP A 401 8.29 16.62 9.96
N ILE A 402 8.01 17.84 9.52
CA ILE A 402 7.74 18.24 8.14
C ILE A 402 8.92 19.09 7.71
N THR A 403 9.82 18.49 6.92
CA THR A 403 11.03 19.14 6.45
C THR A 403 10.84 19.69 5.04
N MET A 404 11.06 20.99 4.91
CA MET A 404 10.99 21.77 3.68
C MET A 404 12.40 22.20 3.27
N GLN A 405 12.81 21.83 2.06
CA GLN A 405 14.07 22.33 1.49
C GLN A 405 13.84 23.71 0.88
N VAL A 406 14.65 24.68 1.27
CA VAL A 406 14.62 26.06 0.77
C VAL A 406 16.02 26.44 0.26
N GLN A 407 16.13 27.47 -0.59
CA GLN A 407 17.46 27.92 -1.04
C GLN A 407 18.20 28.64 0.09
N ARG A 408 17.45 29.36 0.93
CA ARG A 408 17.88 30.04 2.14
C ARG A 408 16.67 30.22 3.06
N LEU A 409 16.91 30.56 4.33
CA LEU A 409 15.82 30.92 5.23
C LEU A 409 15.14 32.24 4.78
N PRO A 410 13.80 32.34 4.90
CA PRO A 410 13.07 33.55 4.55
C PRO A 410 13.35 34.67 5.57
N HIS A 411 13.53 35.89 5.09
CA HIS A 411 13.50 37.07 5.95
C HIS A 411 12.07 37.35 6.44
N GLN A 412 11.95 38.18 7.48
CA GLN A 412 10.65 38.62 7.96
C GLN A 412 9.87 39.29 6.81
N HIS A 413 8.61 38.89 6.62
CA HIS A 413 7.71 39.34 5.53
C HIS A 413 8.07 38.85 4.12
N GLU A 414 9.01 37.91 3.99
CA GLU A 414 9.36 37.30 2.72
C GLU A 414 8.59 36.00 2.48
N THR A 415 8.31 35.67 1.21
CA THR A 415 7.80 34.36 0.80
C THR A 415 8.83 33.70 -0.10
N LEU A 416 9.25 32.49 0.25
CA LEU A 416 10.14 31.66 -0.56
C LEU A 416 9.38 30.42 -1.05
N MET A 417 9.62 30.05 -2.30
CA MET A 417 9.21 28.75 -2.81
C MET A 417 10.20 27.70 -2.32
N ALA A 418 9.70 26.52 -1.92
CA ALA A 418 10.55 25.39 -1.60
C ALA A 418 11.39 24.99 -2.83
N SER A 419 12.66 24.65 -2.60
CA SER A 419 13.58 24.19 -3.64
C SER A 419 13.17 22.83 -4.23
N ALA A 420 12.50 22.00 -3.43
CA ALA A 420 11.98 20.70 -3.84
C ALA A 420 10.44 20.75 -3.99
N PRO A 421 9.85 20.03 -4.96
CA PRO A 421 8.40 19.96 -5.16
C PRO A 421 7.70 19.03 -4.14
N LYS A 422 8.36 18.70 -3.02
CA LYS A 422 7.88 17.79 -1.98
C LYS A 422 8.38 18.23 -0.60
N VAL A 423 7.69 17.76 0.44
CA VAL A 423 8.16 17.80 1.83
C VAL A 423 8.56 16.39 2.26
N ASP A 424 9.58 16.30 3.11
CA ASP A 424 9.98 15.05 3.73
C ASP A 424 9.27 14.94 5.10
N LEU A 425 8.56 13.84 5.34
CA LEU A 425 7.87 13.57 6.61
C LEU A 425 8.65 12.55 7.42
N ALA A 426 8.94 12.84 8.68
CA ALA A 426 9.65 11.94 9.59
C ALA A 426 8.98 11.88 10.97
N LEU A 427 9.24 10.80 11.71
CA LEU A 427 8.98 10.80 13.14
C LEU A 427 9.91 11.83 13.78
N GLY A 428 9.34 12.69 14.60
CA GLY A 428 10.05 13.65 15.41
C GLY A 428 9.48 13.75 16.82
N GLY A 429 9.85 14.83 17.50
CA GLY A 429 9.60 15.00 18.93
C GLY A 429 10.68 14.32 19.74
N LYS A 430 11.29 15.07 20.65
CA LYS A 430 12.47 14.63 21.40
C LYS A 430 12.20 13.36 22.20
N GLY A 431 11.01 13.25 22.80
CA GLY A 431 10.60 12.04 23.52
C GLY A 431 10.58 10.81 22.61
N ALA A 432 9.90 10.90 21.46
CA ALA A 432 9.82 9.81 20.51
C ALA A 432 11.19 9.44 19.91
N ASN A 433 12.02 10.43 19.56
CA ASN A 433 13.38 10.19 19.07
C ASN A 433 14.23 9.44 20.10
N GLN A 434 14.18 9.86 21.37
CA GLN A 434 14.90 9.21 22.46
C GLN A 434 14.38 7.78 22.72
N ALA A 435 13.07 7.57 22.62
CA ALA A 435 12.46 6.26 22.76
C ALA A 435 12.90 5.29 21.64
N VAL A 436 12.88 5.74 20.38
CA VAL A 436 13.35 4.92 19.24
C VAL A 436 14.85 4.66 19.33
N ALA A 437 15.65 5.67 19.67
CA ALA A 437 17.10 5.51 19.83
C ALA A 437 17.42 4.46 20.91
N ALA A 438 16.77 4.53 22.07
CA ALA A 438 16.97 3.55 23.13
C ALA A 438 16.54 2.13 22.70
N ALA A 439 15.44 2.00 21.94
CA ALA A 439 15.00 0.71 21.42
C ALA A 439 15.98 0.11 20.41
N ARG A 440 16.51 0.92 19.47
CA ARG A 440 17.53 0.48 18.49
C ARG A 440 18.87 0.11 19.13
N LEU A 441 19.15 0.67 20.30
CA LEU A 441 20.31 0.32 21.13
C LEU A 441 20.09 -0.95 21.98
N GLY A 442 18.93 -1.61 21.85
CA GLY A 442 18.63 -2.91 22.43
C GLY A 442 17.79 -2.88 23.71
N ALA A 443 17.26 -1.72 24.12
CA ALA A 443 16.45 -1.62 25.33
C ALA A 443 14.95 -1.88 25.08
N ALA A 444 14.23 -2.45 26.06
CA ALA A 444 12.78 -2.61 25.97
C ALA A 444 12.08 -1.33 26.44
N VAL A 445 11.86 -0.39 25.54
CA VAL A 445 11.38 0.95 25.87
C VAL A 445 9.86 0.99 26.00
N ARG A 446 9.37 1.61 27.08
CA ARG A 446 7.98 2.07 27.15
C ARG A 446 7.93 3.59 26.97
N PHE A 447 7.10 4.04 26.03
CA PHE A 447 6.87 5.45 25.74
C PHE A 447 5.49 5.89 26.23
N VAL A 448 5.46 7.02 26.92
CA VAL A 448 4.27 7.72 27.39
C VAL A 448 4.20 9.07 26.69
N GLY A 449 3.31 9.17 25.72
CA GLY A 449 3.10 10.39 24.95
C GLY A 449 1.62 10.64 24.65
N ARG A 450 1.34 11.81 24.08
CA ARG A 450 -0.02 12.22 23.69
C ARG A 450 -0.10 12.38 22.18
N LEU A 451 -0.95 11.56 21.56
CA LEU A 451 -1.18 11.55 20.11
C LEU A 451 -2.44 12.34 19.75
N GLY A 452 -2.49 12.96 18.58
CA GLY A 452 -3.72 13.54 18.05
C GLY A 452 -4.65 12.48 17.49
N ARG A 453 -5.96 12.77 17.43
CA ARG A 453 -6.94 11.97 16.69
C ARG A 453 -6.98 12.39 15.22
N ASP A 454 -5.84 12.23 14.55
CA ASP A 454 -5.63 12.58 13.14
C ASP A 454 -4.76 11.53 12.44
N ALA A 455 -4.66 11.64 11.11
CA ALA A 455 -3.87 10.71 10.30
C ALA A 455 -2.40 10.65 10.72
N HIS A 456 -1.87 11.76 11.23
CA HIS A 456 -0.53 11.84 11.79
C HIS A 456 -0.40 10.98 13.07
N GLY A 457 -1.37 11.03 13.97
CA GLY A 457 -1.38 10.22 15.19
C GLY A 457 -1.36 8.71 14.90
N ASP A 458 -2.16 8.27 13.93
CA ASP A 458 -2.18 6.87 13.48
C ASP A 458 -0.83 6.44 12.86
N TRP A 459 -0.24 7.33 12.05
CA TRP A 459 1.06 7.10 11.42
C TRP A 459 2.20 7.01 12.46
N LEU A 460 2.26 7.97 13.39
CA LEU A 460 3.23 8.00 14.48
C LEU A 460 3.16 6.74 15.35
N LYS A 461 1.94 6.30 15.66
CA LYS A 461 1.67 5.05 16.40
C LYS A 461 2.28 3.83 15.70
N LYS A 462 2.18 3.77 14.36
CA LYS A 462 2.73 2.68 13.55
C LYS A 462 4.26 2.68 13.56
N ILE A 463 4.89 3.86 13.40
CA ILE A 463 6.36 3.98 13.35
C ILE A 463 7.00 3.65 14.70
N LEU A 464 6.42 4.11 15.81
CA LEU A 464 6.92 3.78 17.14
C LEU A 464 6.90 2.26 17.38
N LYS A 465 5.80 1.60 17.01
CA LYS A 465 5.67 0.14 17.10
C LYS A 465 6.67 -0.61 16.22
N SER A 466 6.89 -0.16 14.97
CA SER A 466 7.85 -0.82 14.07
C SER A 466 9.30 -0.71 14.54
N ASN A 467 9.62 0.31 15.34
CA ASN A 467 10.91 0.47 16.00
C ASN A 467 11.03 -0.27 17.35
N GLY A 468 10.05 -1.11 17.70
CA GLY A 468 10.09 -1.91 18.93
C GLY A 468 9.75 -1.14 20.21
N VAL A 469 9.15 0.04 20.11
CA VAL A 469 8.73 0.84 21.28
C VAL A 469 7.36 0.38 21.78
N ASP A 470 7.24 0.06 23.07
CA ASP A 470 5.97 -0.19 23.74
C ASP A 470 5.23 1.13 23.96
N ILE A 471 4.10 1.29 23.28
CA ILE A 471 3.26 2.49 23.32
C ILE A 471 1.99 2.31 24.16
N ALA A 472 1.92 1.30 25.03
CA ALA A 472 0.77 1.09 25.91
C ALA A 472 0.50 2.29 26.83
N GLY A 473 1.52 3.10 27.13
CA GLY A 473 1.39 4.36 27.87
C GLY A 473 0.90 5.56 27.05
N CYS A 474 0.76 5.43 25.73
CA CYS A 474 0.30 6.53 24.88
C CYS A 474 -1.23 6.68 24.92
N SER A 475 -1.69 7.93 24.93
CA SER A 475 -3.11 8.26 24.92
C SER A 475 -3.41 9.40 23.93
N HIS A 476 -4.69 9.61 23.60
CA HIS A 476 -5.07 10.59 22.57
C HIS A 476 -5.63 11.87 23.19
N SER A 477 -5.29 13.02 22.61
CA SER A 477 -5.99 14.27 22.89
C SER A 477 -7.42 14.22 22.36
N GLN A 478 -8.35 14.82 23.09
CA GLN A 478 -9.75 14.96 22.66
C GLN A 478 -9.94 16.19 21.76
N GLU A 479 -9.03 17.16 21.82
CA GLU A 479 -9.23 18.49 21.24
C GLU A 479 -8.09 18.91 20.29
N LEU A 480 -6.86 18.44 20.52
CA LEU A 480 -5.68 18.91 19.79
C LEU A 480 -5.17 17.88 18.76
N PRO A 481 -4.70 18.33 17.58
CA PRO A 481 -4.04 17.47 16.60
C PRO A 481 -2.66 17.00 17.10
N SER A 482 -2.06 16.04 16.42
CA SER A 482 -0.71 15.55 16.72
C SER A 482 0.29 16.70 16.66
N GLY A 483 1.33 16.62 17.50
CA GLY A 483 2.42 17.57 17.47
C GLY A 483 3.11 17.59 16.10
N GLN A 484 3.61 18.75 15.70
CA GLN A 484 4.23 18.95 14.39
C GLN A 484 5.52 19.75 14.54
N GLY A 485 6.61 19.25 14.00
CA GLY A 485 7.83 20.02 13.78
C GLY A 485 7.83 20.55 12.37
N MET A 486 7.97 21.86 12.18
CA MET A 486 8.14 22.47 10.86
C MET A 486 9.59 22.86 10.71
N VAL A 487 10.32 22.16 9.83
CA VAL A 487 11.76 22.35 9.65
C VAL A 487 12.01 22.94 8.27
N MET A 488 12.72 24.07 8.21
CA MET A 488 13.25 24.63 6.98
C MET A 488 14.74 24.36 6.94
N LEU A 489 15.19 23.68 5.90
CA LEU A 489 16.60 23.35 5.67
C LEU A 489 17.08 24.07 4.41
N ASP A 490 18.10 24.90 4.53
CA ASP A 490 18.73 25.55 3.39
C ASP A 490 19.78 24.66 2.70
N ALA A 491 20.27 25.11 1.55
CA ALA A 491 21.24 24.36 0.75
C ALA A 491 22.64 24.25 1.38
N GLU A 492 22.95 25.10 2.36
CA GLU A 492 24.23 25.13 3.08
C GLU A 492 24.18 24.32 4.40
N GLY A 493 23.05 23.67 4.68
CA GLY A 493 22.83 22.87 5.89
C GLY A 493 22.32 23.68 7.10
N GLY A 494 22.03 24.96 6.92
CA GLY A 494 21.36 25.78 7.92
C GLY A 494 19.93 25.33 8.13
N ALA A 495 19.55 25.09 9.38
CA ALA A 495 18.22 24.63 9.75
C ALA A 495 17.55 25.61 10.72
N SER A 496 16.25 25.86 10.50
CA SER A 496 15.38 26.50 11.49
C SER A 496 14.13 25.66 11.67
N SER A 497 13.71 25.48 12.91
CA SER A 497 12.52 24.68 13.22
C SER A 497 11.57 25.41 14.14
N VAL A 498 10.28 25.14 13.96
CA VAL A 498 9.21 25.56 14.86
C VAL A 498 8.40 24.34 15.24
N VAL A 499 8.22 24.11 16.54
CA VAL A 499 7.42 23.00 17.03
C VAL A 499 6.04 23.50 17.46
N VAL A 500 5.00 22.91 16.90
CA VAL A 500 3.62 23.03 17.34
C VAL A 500 3.32 21.84 18.24
N GLY A 501 3.30 22.05 19.56
CA GLY A 501 3.18 20.95 20.53
C GLY A 501 1.91 20.11 20.37
N GLY A 502 0.79 20.71 19.93
CA GLY A 502 -0.46 19.98 19.67
C GLY A 502 -0.88 19.13 20.87
N ALA A 503 -1.21 17.86 20.62
CA ALA A 503 -1.61 16.87 21.61
C ALA A 503 -0.59 16.70 22.75
N ASN A 504 0.70 16.97 22.52
CA ASN A 504 1.73 16.92 23.57
C ASN A 504 1.46 17.90 24.72
N MET A 505 0.59 18.90 24.54
CA MET A 505 0.20 19.86 25.57
C MET A 505 -1.08 19.49 26.33
N ASP A 506 -1.86 18.53 25.84
CA ASP A 506 -3.11 18.10 26.48
C ASP A 506 -2.90 16.85 27.33
N TRP A 507 -2.73 17.05 28.64
CA TRP A 507 -2.59 15.98 29.64
C TRP A 507 -3.73 15.98 30.67
N ALA A 508 -4.89 16.55 30.36
CA ALA A 508 -5.99 16.70 31.33
C ALA A 508 -6.55 15.35 31.83
N SER A 509 -6.41 14.30 31.03
CA SER A 509 -6.84 12.93 31.35
C SER A 509 -5.81 12.10 32.11
N PHE A 510 -4.63 12.64 32.37
CA PHE A 510 -3.52 11.89 32.93
C PHE A 510 -3.47 12.03 34.46
N SER A 511 -3.15 10.94 35.16
CA SER A 511 -3.21 10.86 36.63
C SER A 511 -1.95 10.24 37.23
N ALA A 512 -1.64 10.55 38.49
CA ALA A 512 -0.47 10.00 39.19
C ALA A 512 -0.44 8.46 39.24
N PRO A 513 -1.56 7.73 39.50
CA PRO A 513 -1.58 6.27 39.42
C PRO A 513 -1.15 5.72 38.05
N THR A 514 -1.50 6.42 36.96
CA THR A 514 -1.08 6.04 35.60
C THR A 514 0.44 6.15 35.43
N LEU A 515 1.08 7.18 36.02
CA LEU A 515 2.54 7.29 36.06
C LEU A 515 3.18 6.19 36.90
N GLU A 516 2.64 5.92 38.09
CA GLU A 516 3.16 4.89 39.00
C GLU A 516 3.13 3.49 38.38
N GLU A 517 2.02 3.15 37.72
CA GLU A 517 1.89 1.88 37.00
C GLU A 517 2.85 1.83 35.80
N THR A 518 2.95 2.93 35.05
CA THR A 518 3.83 2.97 33.89
C THR A 518 5.28 2.80 34.30
N LEU A 519 5.78 3.63 35.23
CA LEU A 519 7.18 3.67 35.70
C LEU A 519 7.61 2.46 36.51
N ARG A 520 6.68 1.55 36.84
CA ARG A 520 6.97 0.36 37.62
C ARG A 520 8.05 -0.50 36.94
N GLY A 521 9.17 -0.68 37.64
CA GLY A 521 10.30 -1.47 37.15
C GLY A 521 11.19 -0.75 36.14
N ALA A 522 11.01 0.56 35.94
CA ALA A 522 11.95 1.39 35.19
C ALA A 522 13.28 1.50 35.94
N SER A 523 14.39 1.55 35.19
CA SER A 523 15.72 1.87 35.76
C SER A 523 16.12 3.33 35.50
N VAL A 524 15.63 3.90 34.40
CA VAL A 524 15.90 5.27 33.98
C VAL A 524 14.62 5.88 33.40
N LEU A 525 14.36 7.14 33.72
CA LEU A 525 13.33 7.97 33.14
C LEU A 525 13.97 9.08 32.29
N LEU A 526 13.59 9.16 31.01
CA LEU A 526 13.95 10.25 30.10
C LEU A 526 12.80 11.24 29.97
N LEU A 527 13.10 12.52 30.19
CA LEU A 527 12.19 13.66 30.08
C LEU A 527 12.77 14.76 29.18
N GLN A 528 11.91 15.61 28.60
CA GLN A 528 12.30 16.74 27.74
C GLN A 528 11.41 17.98 28.01
N GLN A 529 11.69 19.14 27.41
CA GLN A 529 10.88 20.36 27.56
C GLN A 529 9.86 20.56 26.43
N GLU A 530 9.29 19.49 25.89
CA GLU A 530 8.25 19.56 24.83
C GLU A 530 6.85 19.12 25.32
N ILE A 531 6.69 18.93 26.63
CA ILE A 531 5.42 18.67 27.31
C ILE A 531 5.24 19.64 28.50
N PRO A 532 4.03 19.78 29.07
CA PRO A 532 3.79 20.68 30.20
C PRO A 532 4.68 20.32 31.41
N GLU A 533 5.31 21.32 32.02
CA GLU A 533 6.27 21.10 33.11
C GLU A 533 5.67 20.32 34.29
N LYS A 534 4.40 20.54 34.61
CA LYS A 534 3.69 19.80 35.66
C LYS A 534 3.73 18.27 35.48
N ILE A 535 3.82 17.80 34.23
CA ILE A 535 3.92 16.38 33.91
C ILE A 535 5.35 15.87 34.14
N ASN A 536 6.36 16.66 33.75
CA ASN A 536 7.75 16.35 34.08
C ASN A 536 7.97 16.28 35.59
N VAL A 537 7.42 17.22 36.36
CA VAL A 537 7.47 17.21 37.83
C VAL A 537 6.83 15.93 38.38
N ALA A 538 5.60 15.63 38.00
CA ALA A 538 4.90 14.44 38.49
C ALA A 538 5.64 13.13 38.13
N ALA A 539 6.17 13.02 36.91
CA ALA A 539 6.94 11.85 36.49
C ALA A 539 8.26 11.72 37.27
N ALA A 540 8.95 12.83 37.51
CA ALA A 540 10.19 12.87 38.27
C ALA A 540 9.97 12.56 39.76
N GLU A 541 8.85 13.01 40.37
CA GLU A 541 8.47 12.68 41.75
C GLU A 541 8.24 11.17 41.91
N VAL A 542 7.48 10.57 41.00
CA VAL A 542 7.22 9.12 41.00
C VAL A 542 8.51 8.34 40.77
N ALA A 543 9.36 8.76 39.83
CA ALA A 543 10.65 8.16 39.58
C ALA A 543 11.55 8.19 40.82
N LYS A 544 11.64 9.35 41.50
CA LYS A 544 12.42 9.50 42.74
C LYS A 544 11.89 8.65 43.88
N ALA A 545 10.57 8.56 44.05
CA ALA A 545 9.97 7.69 45.06
C ALA A 545 10.30 6.20 44.82
N GLN A 546 10.57 5.81 43.58
CA GLN A 546 10.91 4.44 43.18
C GLN A 546 12.42 4.20 43.02
N GLY A 547 13.28 5.21 43.25
CA GLY A 547 14.73 5.09 43.08
C GLY A 547 15.18 5.00 41.62
N VAL A 548 14.38 5.49 40.69
CA VAL A 548 14.67 5.53 39.23
C VAL A 548 15.51 6.77 38.91
N THR A 549 16.55 6.60 38.09
CA THR A 549 17.41 7.71 37.65
C THR A 549 16.64 8.63 36.70
N VAL A 550 16.64 9.94 36.96
CA VAL A 550 15.94 10.94 36.13
C VAL A 550 16.93 11.71 35.27
N ILE A 551 16.79 11.59 33.95
CA ILE A 551 17.55 12.36 32.96
C ILE A 551 16.59 13.37 32.32
N GLN A 552 16.87 14.66 32.52
CA GLN A 552 16.11 15.76 31.95
C GLN A 552 16.88 16.40 30.80
N ASP A 553 16.40 16.19 29.58
CA ASP A 553 16.75 17.02 28.44
C ASP A 553 16.08 18.39 28.56
N VAL A 554 16.83 19.45 28.29
CA VAL A 554 16.30 20.82 28.34
C VAL A 554 15.94 21.37 26.96
N GLY A 555 16.10 20.57 25.90
CA GLY A 555 15.60 20.90 24.58
C GLY A 555 14.07 20.99 24.55
N GLY A 556 13.54 22.01 23.86
CA GLY A 556 12.11 22.25 23.71
C GLY A 556 11.75 23.71 23.99
N GLU A 557 10.66 23.92 24.72
CA GLU A 557 10.18 25.25 25.13
C GLU A 557 11.25 26.02 25.89
N ASP A 558 11.44 27.29 25.53
CA ASP A 558 12.41 28.18 26.16
C ASP A 558 11.86 28.73 27.49
N ARG A 559 11.88 27.89 28.53
CA ARG A 559 11.44 28.25 29.88
C ARG A 559 12.47 27.87 30.95
N PRO A 560 12.54 28.62 32.07
CA PRO A 560 13.31 28.21 33.23
C PRO A 560 12.81 26.87 33.78
N ILE A 561 13.72 26.09 34.37
CA ILE A 561 13.35 24.88 35.11
C ILE A 561 12.87 25.30 36.49
N SER A 562 11.67 24.87 36.87
CA SER A 562 11.09 25.17 38.18
C SER A 562 11.95 24.65 39.33
N ALA A 563 11.90 25.37 40.46
CA ALA A 563 12.55 24.96 41.70
C ALA A 563 12.00 23.63 42.26
N GLN A 564 10.83 23.18 41.78
CA GLN A 564 10.24 21.88 42.12
C GLN A 564 10.92 20.73 41.37
N LEU A 565 11.21 20.91 40.07
CA LEU A 565 11.80 19.87 39.23
C LEU A 565 13.31 19.72 39.45
N LEU A 566 14.04 20.83 39.62
CA LEU A 566 15.50 20.84 39.79
C LEU A 566 16.06 19.80 40.79
N PRO A 567 15.54 19.67 42.02
CA PRO A 567 16.07 18.71 43.00
C PRO A 567 15.75 17.24 42.67
N LEU A 568 14.84 16.98 41.71
CA LEU A 568 14.44 15.64 41.29
C LEU A 568 15.28 15.12 40.12
N ILE A 569 16.18 15.93 39.56
CA ILE A 569 16.96 15.59 38.38
C ILE A 569 18.33 15.02 38.77
N ASP A 570 18.66 13.84 38.24
CA ASP A 570 19.98 13.25 38.38
C ASP A 570 20.94 13.78 37.33
N PHE A 571 20.51 13.82 36.08
CA PHE A 571 21.28 14.39 34.96
C PHE A 571 20.45 15.45 34.25
N LEU A 572 20.92 16.70 34.31
CA LEU A 572 20.38 17.79 33.51
C LEU A 572 21.23 17.96 32.24
N CYS A 573 20.62 17.87 31.06
CA CYS A 573 21.35 17.71 29.82
C CYS A 573 21.17 18.88 28.83
N PRO A 574 21.84 20.03 28.99
CA PRO A 574 21.86 21.11 28.00
C PRO A 574 22.92 20.93 26.89
N ASN A 575 22.63 21.46 25.70
CA ASN A 575 23.69 21.93 24.79
C ASN A 575 24.22 23.32 25.20
N GLU A 576 25.20 23.86 24.49
CA GLU A 576 25.80 25.17 24.81
C GLU A 576 24.76 26.30 24.82
N ASN A 577 23.95 26.41 23.76
CA ASN A 577 22.92 27.45 23.65
C ASN A 577 21.86 27.33 24.75
N GLU A 578 21.47 26.11 25.11
CA GLU A 578 20.56 25.82 26.23
C GLU A 578 21.19 26.19 27.57
N LEU A 579 22.47 25.87 27.79
CA LEU A 579 23.19 26.17 29.02
C LEU A 579 23.34 27.68 29.23
N GLN A 580 23.68 28.43 28.18
CA GLN A 580 23.74 29.88 28.21
C GLN A 580 22.40 30.50 28.56
N ARG A 581 21.30 30.00 27.97
CA ARG A 581 19.95 30.49 28.28
C ARG A 581 19.55 30.20 29.73
N LEU A 582 19.83 29.01 30.23
CA LEU A 582 19.49 28.62 31.60
C LEU A 582 20.27 29.38 32.68
N THR A 583 21.48 29.81 32.38
CA THR A 583 22.40 30.41 33.36
C THR A 583 22.57 31.92 33.18
N GLY A 584 22.33 32.44 31.97
CA GLY A 584 22.71 33.80 31.57
C GLY A 584 24.22 34.00 31.46
N MET A 585 25.02 32.92 31.53
CA MET A 585 26.48 32.96 31.55
C MET A 585 27.05 32.64 30.15
N PRO A 586 28.24 33.16 29.80
CA PRO A 586 28.90 32.77 28.55
C PRO A 586 29.26 31.28 28.57
N VAL A 587 29.34 30.67 27.38
CA VAL A 587 29.59 29.23 27.18
C VAL A 587 30.48 28.95 25.96
N ALA A 588 31.14 29.98 25.41
CA ALA A 588 31.90 29.86 24.16
C ALA A 588 33.15 29.00 24.36
N THR A 589 33.79 29.05 25.53
CA THR A 589 34.92 28.18 25.88
C THR A 589 34.51 27.02 26.80
N ARG A 590 35.37 26.01 26.90
CA ARG A 590 35.17 24.89 27.84
C ARG A 590 35.15 25.38 29.29
N GLU A 591 36.01 26.33 29.66
CA GLU A 591 36.02 26.90 31.01
C GLU A 591 34.73 27.66 31.32
N GLU A 592 34.22 28.42 30.35
CA GLU A 592 32.96 29.13 30.46
C GLU A 592 31.77 28.18 30.64
N ALA A 593 31.67 27.14 29.80
CA ALA A 593 30.66 26.10 29.92
C ALA A 593 30.73 25.36 31.27
N LEU A 594 31.94 25.07 31.77
CA LEU A 594 32.15 24.46 33.09
C LEU A 594 31.63 25.35 34.22
N LEU A 595 31.93 26.65 34.20
CA LEU A 595 31.45 27.61 35.20
C LEU A 595 29.92 27.73 35.18
N ALA A 596 29.34 27.81 33.98
CA ALA A 596 27.89 27.82 33.81
C ALA A 596 27.24 26.53 34.36
N ALA A 597 27.79 25.36 34.04
CA ALA A 597 27.30 24.08 34.57
C ALA A 597 27.41 23.99 36.10
N LYS A 598 28.54 24.43 36.69
CA LYS A 598 28.72 24.50 38.16
C LYS A 598 27.66 25.37 38.85
N SER A 599 27.19 26.42 38.19
CA SER A 599 26.11 27.27 38.72
C SER A 599 24.76 26.55 38.83
N LEU A 600 24.50 25.54 37.99
CA LEU A 600 23.28 24.72 38.05
C LEU A 600 23.41 23.62 39.10
N VAL A 601 24.61 23.05 39.26
CA VAL A 601 24.92 22.11 40.35
C VAL A 601 24.75 22.77 41.72
N SER A 602 25.16 24.04 41.87
CA SER A 602 24.97 24.78 43.13
C SER A 602 23.50 25.10 43.43
N LYS A 603 22.63 25.11 42.41
CA LYS A 603 21.18 25.27 42.52
C LYS A 603 20.41 23.97 42.84
N GLY A 604 21.09 22.83 42.94
CA GLY A 604 20.51 21.58 43.46
C GLY A 604 20.45 20.40 42.50
N VAL A 605 20.93 20.55 41.25
CA VAL A 605 21.04 19.43 40.30
C VAL A 605 22.20 18.51 40.70
N SER A 606 22.01 17.19 40.61
CA SER A 606 23.06 16.22 40.98
C SER A 606 24.24 16.24 40.00
N ALA A 607 23.96 16.17 38.70
CA ALA A 607 24.94 16.26 37.63
C ALA A 607 24.41 17.06 36.43
N VAL A 608 25.27 17.85 35.80
CA VAL A 608 24.96 18.58 34.55
C VAL A 608 25.79 18.00 33.42
N LEU A 609 25.12 17.43 32.41
CA LEU A 609 25.74 16.89 31.22
C LEU A 609 25.64 17.91 30.08
N VAL A 610 26.75 18.54 29.73
CA VAL A 610 26.81 19.54 28.66
C VAL A 610 27.32 18.89 27.39
N THR A 611 26.52 18.89 26.32
CA THR A 611 26.97 18.52 24.97
C THR A 611 27.57 19.73 24.26
N LEU A 612 28.78 19.60 23.72
CA LEU A 612 29.60 20.68 23.16
C LEU A 612 29.85 20.50 21.65
N GLY A 613 28.92 19.85 20.95
CA GLY A 613 29.02 19.54 19.52
C GLY A 613 30.31 18.79 19.17
N GLU A 614 31.07 19.34 18.23
CA GLU A 614 32.38 18.81 17.79
C GLU A 614 33.46 18.82 18.89
N ARG A 615 33.21 19.42 20.05
CA ARG A 615 34.15 19.42 21.19
C ARG A 615 33.87 18.30 22.19
N GLY A 616 32.88 17.44 21.92
CA GLY A 616 32.50 16.30 22.76
C GLY A 616 31.43 16.65 23.79
N ALA A 617 31.55 16.11 25.00
CA ALA A 617 30.66 16.44 26.10
C ALA A 617 31.38 16.41 27.45
N MET A 618 30.80 17.05 28.47
CA MET A 618 31.28 17.00 29.84
C MET A 618 30.15 16.74 30.83
N VAL A 619 30.42 16.01 31.90
CA VAL A 619 29.53 15.85 33.05
C VAL A 619 30.14 16.52 34.25
N VAL A 620 29.41 17.47 34.84
CA VAL A 620 29.84 18.28 35.97
C VAL A 620 29.01 17.91 37.18
N THR A 621 29.68 17.50 38.26
CA THR A 621 29.06 17.22 39.57
C THR A 621 29.66 18.15 40.63
N LYS A 622 29.24 17.99 41.90
CA LYS A 622 29.89 18.69 43.03
C LYS A 622 31.33 18.23 43.26
N ALA A 623 31.64 16.97 42.95
CA ALA A 623 32.91 16.34 43.30
C ALA A 623 33.92 16.39 42.15
N GLU A 624 33.47 16.18 40.92
CA GLU A 624 34.33 15.99 39.76
C GLU A 624 33.72 16.49 38.46
N THR A 625 34.56 16.56 37.44
CA THR A 625 34.19 16.83 36.04
C THR A 625 34.76 15.72 35.17
N LEU A 626 33.89 15.05 34.42
CA LEU A 626 34.26 14.01 33.47
C LEU A 626 34.08 14.53 32.05
N GLU A 627 35.07 14.35 31.20
CA GLU A 627 34.99 14.71 29.78
C GLU A 627 34.97 13.47 28.89
N VAL A 628 34.26 13.57 27.78
CA VAL A 628 34.30 12.60 26.69
C VAL A 628 34.65 13.31 25.39
N ALA A 629 35.69 12.81 24.73
CA ALA A 629 36.07 13.26 23.40
C ALA A 629 35.03 12.80 22.35
N PRO A 630 34.78 13.60 21.32
CA PRO A 630 33.93 13.20 20.21
C PRO A 630 34.61 12.09 19.38
N PHE A 631 33.81 11.37 18.60
CA PHE A 631 34.35 10.58 17.49
C PHE A 631 34.51 11.49 16.26
N ALA A 632 35.59 11.29 15.52
CA ALA A 632 35.83 12.04 14.29
C ALA A 632 34.76 11.69 13.25
N VAL A 633 34.13 12.72 12.70
CA VAL A 633 33.14 12.63 11.63
C VAL A 633 33.67 13.44 10.45
N PRO A 634 33.79 12.87 9.24
CA PRO A 634 34.38 13.58 8.08
C PRO A 634 33.55 14.77 7.63
N SER A 635 32.22 14.64 7.68
CA SER A 635 31.28 15.72 7.42
C SER A 635 29.98 15.49 8.18
N VAL A 636 29.45 16.56 8.77
CA VAL A 636 28.11 16.55 9.35
C VAL A 636 27.10 16.61 8.21
N VAL A 637 26.27 15.58 8.09
CA VAL A 637 25.23 15.48 7.07
C VAL A 637 23.95 16.15 7.56
N ASP A 638 23.54 15.85 8.80
CA ASP A 638 22.36 16.43 9.43
C ASP A 638 22.49 16.34 10.95
N GLY A 639 22.44 17.47 11.66
CA GLY A 639 22.54 17.51 13.12
C GLY A 639 21.28 17.04 13.86
N THR A 640 20.19 16.76 13.14
CA THR A 640 18.88 16.45 13.72
C THR A 640 18.93 15.15 14.53
N ALA A 641 18.31 15.15 15.70
CA ALA A 641 18.24 14.01 16.64
C ALA A 641 19.57 13.49 17.20
N ALA A 642 20.73 14.09 16.89
CA ALA A 642 22.01 13.69 17.46
C ALA A 642 22.07 13.80 18.99
N GLY A 643 21.49 14.88 19.53
CA GLY A 643 21.34 15.06 20.97
C GLY A 643 20.39 14.03 21.61
N ASP A 644 19.35 13.61 20.88
CA ASP A 644 18.40 12.59 21.32
C ASP A 644 19.07 11.21 21.36
N ALA A 645 19.82 10.85 20.31
CA ALA A 645 20.62 9.63 20.25
C ALA A 645 21.64 9.55 21.40
N PHE A 646 22.35 10.66 21.66
CA PHE A 646 23.32 10.77 22.75
C PHE A 646 22.68 10.49 24.11
N ARG A 647 21.58 11.18 24.44
CA ARG A 647 20.88 11.04 25.73
C ARG A 647 20.28 9.65 25.91
N ALA A 648 19.70 9.09 24.85
CA ALA A 648 19.16 7.73 24.86
C ALA A 648 20.25 6.68 25.10
N ALA A 649 21.40 6.80 24.45
CA ALA A 649 22.54 5.91 24.65
C ALA A 649 23.09 5.97 26.08
N LEU A 650 23.16 7.16 26.68
CA LEU A 650 23.53 7.29 28.08
C LEU A 650 22.50 6.61 29.00
N ALA A 651 21.21 6.79 28.74
CA ALA A 651 20.14 6.14 29.52
C ALA A 651 20.22 4.62 29.44
N VAL A 652 20.48 4.07 28.26
CA VAL A 652 20.71 2.64 28.05
C VAL A 652 21.92 2.17 28.86
N ALA A 653 23.06 2.86 28.78
CA ALA A 653 24.26 2.50 29.52
C ALA A 653 24.08 2.57 31.05
N ILE A 654 23.38 3.59 31.56
CA ILE A 654 23.06 3.72 33.00
C ILE A 654 22.19 2.56 33.46
N GLY A 655 21.15 2.23 32.71
CA GLY A 655 20.28 1.12 33.08
C GLY A 655 20.94 -0.25 32.92
N GLU A 656 21.90 -0.39 32.02
CA GLU A 656 22.82 -1.54 31.93
C GLU A 656 23.88 -1.55 33.04
N LYS A 657 23.87 -0.56 33.94
CA LYS A 657 24.83 -0.40 35.06
C LYS A 657 26.28 -0.29 34.60
N GLN A 658 26.52 0.27 33.41
CA GLN A 658 27.87 0.59 32.96
C GLN A 658 28.45 1.76 33.76
N SER A 659 29.78 1.90 33.75
CA SER A 659 30.43 3.10 34.30
C SER A 659 30.01 4.34 33.51
N LEU A 660 29.94 5.49 34.18
CA LEU A 660 29.56 6.75 33.53
C LEU A 660 30.49 7.09 32.36
N GLN A 661 31.80 6.81 32.49
CA GLN A 661 32.76 7.00 31.39
C GLN A 661 32.43 6.15 30.16
N ASN A 662 32.07 4.87 30.35
CA ASN A 662 31.70 3.99 29.24
C ASN A 662 30.36 4.42 28.61
N GLY A 663 29.39 4.80 29.44
CA GLY A 663 28.12 5.33 28.97
C GLY A 663 28.27 6.62 28.15
N LEU A 664 29.17 7.52 28.56
CA LEU A 664 29.50 8.73 27.80
C LEU A 664 30.18 8.40 26.46
N ARG A 665 31.06 7.40 26.40
CA ARG A 665 31.66 6.97 25.13
C ARG A 665 30.62 6.35 24.19
N LEU A 666 29.71 5.51 24.70
CA LEU A 666 28.59 4.98 23.92
C LEU A 666 27.69 6.11 23.40
N ALA A 667 27.38 7.08 24.26
CA ALA A 667 26.60 8.25 23.88
C ALA A 667 27.28 9.10 22.80
N SER A 668 28.59 9.31 22.92
CA SER A 668 29.37 10.01 21.90
C SER A 668 29.41 9.26 20.57
N ALA A 669 29.49 7.92 20.60
CA ALA A 669 29.43 7.10 19.38
C ALA A 669 28.05 7.20 18.71
N ALA A 670 26.97 7.14 19.49
CA ALA A 670 25.62 7.27 18.98
C ALA A 670 25.35 8.65 18.36
N GLY A 671 25.81 9.73 19.03
CA GLY A 671 25.71 11.08 18.49
C GLY A 671 26.51 11.27 17.19
N ALA A 672 27.73 10.73 17.12
CA ALA A 672 28.57 10.80 15.92
C ALA A 672 27.93 10.08 14.72
N LEU A 673 27.37 8.89 14.92
CA LEU A 673 26.70 8.16 13.84
C LEU A 673 25.39 8.84 13.39
N ALA A 674 24.65 9.45 14.32
CA ALA A 674 23.43 10.19 13.99
C ALA A 674 23.75 11.41 13.10
N VAL A 675 24.78 12.21 13.44
CA VAL A 675 25.12 13.40 12.63
C VAL A 675 25.63 13.08 11.22
N SER A 676 26.07 11.85 10.98
CA SER A 676 26.57 11.39 9.68
C SER A 676 25.49 10.85 8.75
N ARG A 677 24.21 10.91 9.14
CA ARG A 677 23.07 10.43 8.35
C ARG A 677 21.98 11.50 8.30
N LYS A 678 21.18 11.50 7.24
CA LYS A 678 20.08 12.44 7.07
C LYS A 678 18.85 12.05 7.90
N GLY A 679 18.17 13.04 8.48
CA GLY A 679 16.87 12.90 9.13
C GLY A 679 16.93 12.57 10.62
N ALA A 680 15.82 12.80 11.34
CA ALA A 680 15.69 12.51 12.76
C ALA A 680 15.69 10.99 13.04
N GLU A 681 14.52 10.35 13.03
CA GLU A 681 14.41 8.89 13.24
C GLU A 681 15.26 8.04 12.27
N PRO A 682 15.41 8.37 10.98
CA PRO A 682 16.23 7.57 10.07
C PRO A 682 17.73 7.57 10.41
N SER A 683 18.26 8.61 11.08
CA SER A 683 19.68 8.67 11.43
C SER A 683 20.04 7.85 12.68
N LEU A 684 19.07 7.57 13.55
CA LEU A 684 19.29 6.95 14.86
C LEU A 684 20.00 5.58 14.72
N PRO A 685 21.16 5.36 15.36
CA PRO A 685 21.98 4.18 15.14
C PRO A 685 21.47 2.93 15.87
N HIS A 686 21.90 1.77 15.40
CA HIS A 686 21.72 0.51 16.13
C HIS A 686 22.91 0.23 17.05
N ARG A 687 22.67 -0.60 18.10
CA ARG A 687 23.71 -0.99 19.08
C ARG A 687 25.02 -1.44 18.44
N LYS A 688 24.93 -2.32 17.44
CA LYS A 688 26.07 -2.89 16.71
C LYS A 688 26.95 -1.81 16.06
N ASP A 689 26.35 -0.72 15.58
CA ASP A 689 27.07 0.35 14.88
C ASP A 689 27.91 1.14 15.90
N CYS A 690 27.32 1.45 17.05
CA CYS A 690 28.02 2.12 18.14
C CYS A 690 29.15 1.26 18.70
N GLU A 691 28.93 -0.06 18.83
CA GLU A 691 29.95 -1.00 19.30
C GLU A 691 31.12 -1.15 18.31
N ALA A 692 30.85 -1.14 17.00
CA ALA A 692 31.91 -1.14 15.98
C ALA A 692 32.80 0.11 16.08
N LEU A 693 32.17 1.29 16.25
CA LEU A 693 32.88 2.56 16.44
C LEU A 693 33.69 2.57 17.75
N LEU A 694 33.15 2.01 18.83
CA LEU A 694 33.88 1.81 20.09
C LEU A 694 35.04 0.81 19.96
N GLY A 695 34.91 -0.18 19.08
CA GLY A 695 35.92 -1.19 18.76
C GLY A 695 37.08 -0.70 17.88
N GLY A 696 37.05 0.56 17.43
CA GLY A 696 38.15 1.21 16.70
C GLY A 696 37.89 1.42 15.21
N SER A 697 36.72 1.07 14.68
CA SER A 697 36.34 1.44 13.30
C SER A 697 36.14 2.95 13.17
N SER A 698 36.48 3.54 12.02
CA SER A 698 36.10 4.92 11.73
C SER A 698 34.61 5.05 11.40
N VAL A 699 34.05 6.25 11.49
CA VAL A 699 32.64 6.51 11.12
C VAL A 699 32.41 6.14 9.64
N GLU A 700 33.35 6.47 8.75
CA GLU A 700 33.31 6.06 7.35
C GLU A 700 33.32 4.55 7.18
N GLN A 701 34.12 3.82 7.96
CA GLN A 701 34.15 2.35 7.90
C GLN A 701 32.84 1.73 8.36
N VAL A 702 32.18 2.30 9.39
CA VAL A 702 30.86 1.83 9.84
C VAL A 702 29.79 2.13 8.80
N LEU A 703 29.80 3.32 8.18
CA LEU A 703 28.86 3.69 7.12
C LEU A 703 29.10 2.92 5.82
N ALA A 704 30.37 2.73 5.45
CA ALA A 704 30.78 1.92 4.31
C ALA A 704 30.43 0.46 4.55
N ALA A 705 30.69 -0.11 5.73
CA ALA A 705 30.24 -1.45 6.07
C ALA A 705 28.72 -1.57 5.95
N GLN A 706 27.90 -0.54 6.21
CA GLN A 706 26.46 -0.64 5.94
C GLN A 706 26.07 -0.59 4.46
N THR A 707 26.89 0.07 3.63
CA THR A 707 26.68 0.21 2.18
C THR A 707 27.30 -0.98 1.40
N VAL A 708 28.34 -1.59 1.97
CA VAL A 708 29.23 -2.62 1.40
C VAL A 708 28.91 -4.00 2.00
N GLN A 709 28.48 -4.12 3.25
CA GLN A 709 27.99 -5.39 3.82
C GLN A 709 26.57 -5.73 3.31
N SER A 710 25.92 -4.83 2.57
CA SER A 710 24.79 -5.16 1.70
C SER A 710 25.19 -5.63 0.29
N LEU A 711 26.40 -5.36 -0.23
CA LEU A 711 26.69 -5.60 -1.66
C LEU A 711 28.13 -5.98 -2.07
N GLN A 712 29.10 -6.14 -1.16
CA GLN A 712 30.51 -6.33 -1.54
C GLN A 712 31.25 -7.22 -0.53
N GLY A 713 31.06 -8.53 -0.66
CA GLY A 713 32.07 -9.53 -0.29
C GLY A 713 32.95 -9.83 -1.49
N SER A 714 34.27 -9.99 -1.30
CA SER A 714 35.19 -10.44 -2.34
C SER A 714 34.70 -11.79 -2.91
N CYS A 715 34.31 -11.80 -4.18
CA CYS A 715 33.65 -12.95 -4.78
C CYS A 715 34.66 -13.99 -5.28
N GLU A 716 35.18 -14.78 -4.34
CA GLU A 716 35.78 -16.06 -4.68
C GLU A 716 34.67 -17.05 -5.06
N LYS A 717 34.88 -17.83 -6.14
CA LYS A 717 33.92 -18.85 -6.60
C LYS A 717 33.60 -19.81 -5.45
N SER A 718 32.40 -19.69 -4.87
CA SER A 718 31.94 -20.50 -3.73
C SER A 718 30.71 -21.35 -4.02
N TRP A 719 30.14 -21.22 -5.23
CA TRP A 719 28.98 -21.95 -5.71
C TRP A 719 29.38 -23.21 -6.49
N ALA A 720 28.45 -24.16 -6.61
CA ALA A 720 28.60 -25.37 -7.43
C ALA A 720 27.38 -25.56 -8.32
N PHE A 721 27.58 -26.22 -9.47
CA PHE A 721 26.52 -26.45 -10.45
C PHE A 721 25.75 -27.73 -10.18
N ALA A 722 24.44 -27.63 -10.33
CA ALA A 722 23.48 -28.72 -10.32
C ALA A 722 22.59 -28.67 -11.57
N SER A 723 21.95 -29.79 -11.91
CA SER A 723 20.96 -29.84 -12.99
C SER A 723 19.87 -30.84 -12.66
N GLN A 724 18.70 -30.69 -13.26
CA GLN A 724 17.55 -31.57 -13.07
C GLN A 724 17.85 -33.02 -13.48
N LEU A 725 17.81 -33.96 -12.54
CA LEU A 725 18.03 -35.39 -12.83
C LEU A 725 17.02 -35.96 -13.85
N ASN A 726 15.78 -35.45 -13.87
CA ASN A 726 14.76 -35.90 -14.81
C ASN A 726 15.08 -35.54 -16.28
N SER A 727 15.91 -34.52 -16.56
CA SER A 727 16.32 -34.20 -17.93
C SER A 727 17.14 -35.34 -18.56
N MET A 728 17.81 -36.14 -17.74
CA MET A 728 18.58 -37.31 -18.17
C MET A 728 17.73 -38.45 -18.72
N LYS A 729 16.39 -38.35 -18.64
CA LYS A 729 15.45 -39.26 -19.31
C LYS A 729 15.26 -38.93 -20.79
N GLU A 730 15.66 -37.74 -21.24
CA GLU A 730 15.55 -37.37 -22.64
C GLU A 730 16.62 -38.07 -23.48
N ARG A 731 16.31 -38.32 -24.76
CA ARG A 731 17.22 -38.97 -25.72
C ARG A 731 17.89 -40.24 -25.16
N LEU A 732 17.08 -41.19 -24.69
CA LEU A 732 17.58 -42.50 -24.21
C LEU A 732 18.29 -43.31 -25.30
N ASP A 733 18.07 -42.98 -26.57
CA ASP A 733 18.82 -43.54 -27.71
C ASP A 733 20.33 -43.24 -27.63
N LEU A 734 20.73 -42.22 -26.84
CA LEU A 734 22.12 -41.86 -26.57
C LEU A 734 22.67 -42.48 -25.28
N TRP A 735 21.88 -43.30 -24.57
CA TRP A 735 22.23 -43.86 -23.26
C TRP A 735 22.10 -45.37 -23.20
N ASN A 736 23.19 -46.06 -22.84
CA ASN A 736 23.24 -47.52 -22.76
C ASN A 736 23.15 -48.05 -21.31
N GLY A 737 23.02 -47.18 -20.30
CA GLY A 737 22.91 -47.58 -18.89
C GLY A 737 21.46 -47.72 -18.41
N SER A 738 21.27 -47.91 -17.10
CA SER A 738 19.93 -48.04 -16.51
C SER A 738 19.15 -46.72 -16.58
N THR A 739 17.82 -46.83 -16.59
CA THR A 739 16.88 -45.69 -16.61
C THR A 739 16.22 -45.43 -15.24
N ASP A 740 16.56 -46.24 -14.24
CA ASP A 740 16.24 -45.97 -12.84
C ASP A 740 17.04 -44.78 -12.28
N THR A 741 16.70 -44.32 -11.08
CA THR A 741 17.35 -43.15 -10.46
C THR A 741 18.88 -43.29 -10.43
N LEU A 742 19.41 -44.46 -10.11
CA LEU A 742 20.86 -44.67 -9.97
C LEU A 742 21.56 -44.63 -11.34
N GLY A 743 20.94 -45.19 -12.38
CA GLY A 743 21.42 -45.09 -13.76
C GLY A 743 21.36 -43.67 -14.32
N LEU A 744 20.33 -42.89 -13.97
CA LEU A 744 20.27 -41.48 -14.35
C LEU A 744 21.36 -40.64 -13.66
N ILE A 745 21.68 -40.94 -12.40
CA ILE A 745 22.81 -40.32 -11.68
C ILE A 745 24.14 -40.64 -12.36
N GLU A 746 24.32 -41.89 -12.80
CA GLU A 746 25.50 -42.29 -13.57
C GLU A 746 25.61 -41.54 -14.91
N ARG A 747 24.48 -41.33 -15.61
CA ARG A 747 24.44 -40.51 -16.83
C ARG A 747 24.78 -39.05 -16.53
N GLN A 748 24.21 -38.48 -15.47
CA GLN A 748 24.44 -37.10 -15.07
C GLN A 748 25.90 -36.85 -14.66
N GLY A 749 26.57 -37.84 -14.07
CA GLY A 749 27.99 -37.78 -13.73
C GLY A 749 28.92 -37.61 -14.94
N GLN A 750 28.42 -37.75 -16.17
CA GLN A 750 29.19 -37.49 -17.39
C GLN A 750 29.30 -36.00 -17.73
N VAL A 751 28.46 -35.14 -17.13
CA VAL A 751 28.44 -33.70 -17.40
C VAL A 751 29.67 -33.04 -16.80
N LYS A 752 30.52 -32.45 -17.65
CA LYS A 752 31.71 -31.71 -17.19
C LYS A 752 31.32 -30.43 -16.46
N GLY A 753 31.91 -30.23 -15.28
CA GLY A 753 31.72 -29.03 -14.44
C GLY A 753 30.49 -29.11 -13.53
N LEU A 754 29.70 -30.18 -13.61
CA LEU A 754 28.62 -30.44 -12.67
C LEU A 754 29.17 -31.15 -11.42
N GLY A 755 28.76 -30.72 -10.23
CA GLY A 755 29.21 -31.32 -8.97
C GLY A 755 28.06 -31.73 -8.04
N LEU A 756 26.85 -31.27 -8.33
CA LEU A 756 25.67 -31.45 -7.51
C LEU A 756 24.52 -32.06 -8.32
N VAL A 757 23.61 -32.75 -7.63
CA VAL A 757 22.33 -33.20 -8.17
C VAL A 757 21.21 -32.86 -7.19
N TYR A 758 20.08 -32.35 -7.70
CA TYR A 758 18.87 -32.19 -6.91
C TYR A 758 17.97 -33.40 -7.14
N LEU A 759 17.41 -33.91 -6.05
CA LEU A 759 16.62 -35.13 -6.05
C LEU A 759 15.16 -34.78 -5.77
N ASN A 760 14.27 -35.17 -6.69
CA ASN A 760 12.84 -35.02 -6.50
C ASN A 760 12.35 -36.03 -5.46
N PHE A 761 11.72 -35.54 -4.40
CA PHE A 761 11.16 -36.37 -3.34
C PHE A 761 9.62 -36.36 -3.40
N PRO A 762 8.94 -37.53 -3.32
CA PRO A 762 9.49 -38.87 -3.08
C PRO A 762 10.06 -39.59 -4.31
N GLN A 763 9.72 -39.15 -5.52
CA GLN A 763 9.93 -39.88 -6.79
C GLN A 763 11.29 -40.57 -6.97
N HIS A 764 12.41 -39.89 -6.67
CA HIS A 764 13.75 -40.43 -6.90
C HIS A 764 14.27 -41.29 -5.75
N LEU A 765 13.72 -41.13 -4.54
CA LEU A 765 14.21 -41.77 -3.32
C LEU A 765 13.34 -42.95 -2.86
N GLU A 766 12.14 -43.08 -3.44
CA GLU A 766 11.21 -44.15 -3.12
C GLU A 766 11.84 -45.53 -3.38
N GLY A 767 11.77 -46.42 -2.38
CA GLY A 767 12.32 -47.77 -2.45
C GLY A 767 13.83 -47.89 -2.26
N LEU A 768 14.57 -46.77 -2.10
CA LEU A 768 16.02 -46.76 -1.91
C LEU A 768 16.42 -46.48 -0.46
N GLN A 769 17.58 -47.00 -0.04
CA GLN A 769 18.21 -46.64 1.22
C GLN A 769 19.22 -45.49 1.03
N PRO A 770 19.40 -44.59 2.03
CA PRO A 770 20.36 -43.49 1.93
C PRO A 770 21.79 -43.90 1.55
N GLN A 771 22.26 -45.06 2.05
CA GLN A 771 23.59 -45.57 1.73
C GLN A 771 23.76 -45.96 0.25
N GLU A 772 22.70 -46.47 -0.39
CA GLU A 772 22.72 -46.82 -1.81
C GLU A 772 22.82 -45.56 -2.66
N MET A 773 22.07 -44.53 -2.28
CA MET A 773 22.11 -43.22 -2.93
C MET A 773 23.48 -42.55 -2.79
N LEU A 774 24.04 -42.49 -1.58
CA LEU A 774 25.38 -41.94 -1.33
C LEU A 774 26.46 -42.64 -2.15
N LYS A 775 26.38 -43.97 -2.27
CA LYS A 775 27.33 -44.75 -3.08
C LYS A 775 27.21 -44.45 -4.58
N ALA A 776 26.00 -44.26 -5.09
CA ALA A 776 25.78 -43.90 -6.48
C ALA A 776 26.30 -42.49 -6.80
N LEU A 777 26.04 -41.54 -5.90
CA LEU A 777 26.55 -40.16 -5.99
C LEU A 777 28.09 -40.13 -6.00
N ASP A 778 28.73 -40.83 -5.06
CA ASP A 778 30.19 -40.92 -4.98
C ASP A 778 30.81 -41.56 -6.24
N LYS A 779 30.21 -42.66 -6.74
CA LYS A 779 30.64 -43.30 -8.00
C LYS A 779 30.54 -42.35 -9.20
N ALA A 780 29.51 -41.51 -9.24
CA ALA A 780 29.29 -40.53 -10.30
C ALA A 780 30.10 -39.22 -10.12
N GLY A 781 30.83 -39.06 -9.01
CA GLY A 781 31.55 -37.83 -8.69
C GLY A 781 30.63 -36.65 -8.33
N LEU A 782 29.40 -36.93 -7.90
CA LEU A 782 28.38 -35.94 -7.57
C LEU A 782 28.08 -35.94 -6.06
N LYS A 783 27.48 -34.85 -5.57
CA LYS A 783 26.90 -34.76 -4.22
C LYS A 783 25.43 -34.35 -4.30
N ALA A 784 24.67 -34.61 -3.25
CA ALA A 784 23.31 -34.08 -3.15
C ALA A 784 23.38 -32.56 -2.97
N GLY A 785 22.82 -31.80 -3.91
CA GLY A 785 22.70 -30.34 -3.84
C GLY A 785 21.51 -29.93 -2.98
N GLY A 786 20.35 -30.54 -3.20
CA GLY A 786 19.13 -30.28 -2.46
C GLY A 786 18.06 -31.34 -2.70
N ILE A 787 17.00 -31.29 -1.88
CA ILE A 787 15.82 -32.15 -2.01
C ILE A 787 14.66 -31.30 -2.50
N ALA A 788 14.17 -31.57 -3.71
CA ALA A 788 13.01 -30.89 -4.30
C ALA A 788 11.73 -31.68 -3.96
N LEU A 789 10.95 -31.17 -3.01
CA LEU A 789 9.70 -31.79 -2.57
C LEU A 789 8.61 -31.59 -3.62
N ARG A 790 7.96 -32.69 -3.99
CA ARG A 790 6.75 -32.71 -4.82
C ARG A 790 5.62 -33.40 -4.06
N PHE A 791 4.44 -32.80 -4.07
CA PHE A 791 3.27 -33.40 -3.44
C PHE A 791 2.66 -34.48 -4.36
N PRO A 792 2.27 -35.65 -3.83
CA PRO A 792 1.67 -36.72 -4.65
C PRO A 792 0.28 -36.35 -5.22
N GLU A 793 -0.14 -37.07 -6.26
CA GLU A 793 -1.37 -36.80 -7.03
C GLU A 793 -2.66 -36.76 -6.18
N HIS A 794 -2.76 -37.53 -5.09
CA HIS A 794 -3.94 -37.50 -4.23
C HIS A 794 -4.11 -36.16 -3.49
N MET A 795 -3.07 -35.31 -3.45
CA MET A 795 -3.09 -33.95 -2.90
C MET A 795 -3.35 -32.87 -3.96
N ARG A 796 -3.78 -33.23 -5.18
CA ARG A 796 -4.00 -32.27 -6.29
C ARG A 796 -4.99 -31.12 -6.02
N LEU A 797 -5.78 -31.20 -4.95
CA LEU A 797 -6.76 -30.18 -4.55
C LEU A 797 -6.24 -29.32 -3.36
N GLY A 798 -4.93 -29.14 -3.29
CA GLY A 798 -4.23 -28.50 -2.17
C GLY A 798 -3.50 -29.52 -1.31
N ALA A 799 -2.23 -29.25 -1.01
CA ALA A 799 -1.44 -29.96 -0.03
C ALA A 799 -1.44 -29.17 1.29
N LEU A 800 -0.60 -28.14 1.43
CA LEU A 800 -0.47 -27.33 2.64
C LEU A 800 -1.66 -26.38 2.85
N THR A 801 -2.44 -26.10 1.81
CA THR A 801 -3.61 -25.21 1.83
C THR A 801 -4.95 -25.95 2.00
N ASN A 802 -4.93 -27.29 1.87
CA ASN A 802 -6.13 -28.13 1.81
C ASN A 802 -7.09 -27.86 2.99
N PRO A 803 -8.42 -27.86 2.84
CA PRO A 803 -9.33 -27.75 3.98
C PRO A 803 -9.30 -28.95 4.94
N SER A 804 -9.02 -30.17 4.47
CA SER A 804 -8.85 -31.34 5.34
C SER A 804 -7.57 -31.20 6.16
N ARG A 805 -7.71 -31.28 7.48
CA ARG A 805 -6.56 -31.22 8.39
C ARG A 805 -5.68 -32.45 8.22
N GLU A 806 -6.28 -33.60 7.94
CA GLU A 806 -5.61 -34.88 7.76
C GLU A 806 -4.65 -34.83 6.55
N LEU A 807 -5.13 -34.34 5.40
CA LEU A 807 -4.30 -34.16 4.19
C LEU A 807 -3.19 -33.12 4.42
N ARG A 808 -3.50 -32.01 5.10
CA ARG A 808 -2.46 -31.02 5.46
C ARG A 808 -1.38 -31.63 6.35
N GLN A 809 -1.78 -32.44 7.34
CA GLN A 809 -0.82 -33.07 8.25
C GLN A 809 0.05 -34.09 7.50
N GLU A 810 -0.51 -34.81 6.53
CA GLU A 810 0.23 -35.69 5.64
C GLU A 810 1.27 -34.91 4.81
N ALA A 811 0.88 -33.78 4.21
CA ALA A 811 1.79 -32.90 3.48
C ALA A 811 2.92 -32.34 4.36
N VAL A 812 2.60 -31.97 5.61
CA VAL A 812 3.57 -31.52 6.62
C VAL A 812 4.55 -32.64 6.96
N GLU A 813 4.08 -33.87 7.21
CA GLU A 813 4.96 -35.01 7.50
C GLU A 813 5.81 -35.43 6.29
N LEU A 814 5.28 -35.30 5.07
CA LEU A 814 6.05 -35.52 3.85
C LEU A 814 7.18 -34.48 3.74
N THR A 815 6.90 -33.21 4.04
CA THR A 815 7.92 -32.16 4.06
C THR A 815 9.00 -32.41 5.12
N LYS A 816 8.60 -32.83 6.33
CA LYS A 816 9.55 -33.25 7.38
C LYS A 816 10.38 -34.46 6.96
N SER A 817 9.81 -35.37 6.17
CA SER A 817 10.52 -36.52 5.60
C SER A 817 11.58 -36.10 4.59
N ALA A 818 11.29 -35.11 3.74
CA ALA A 818 12.27 -34.52 2.84
C ALA A 818 13.48 -33.94 3.61
N CYS A 819 13.23 -33.23 4.72
CA CYS A 819 14.31 -32.73 5.59
C CYS A 819 15.17 -33.84 6.21
N ARG A 820 14.58 -34.98 6.59
CA ARG A 820 15.32 -36.15 7.08
C ARG A 820 16.18 -36.81 5.99
N TRP A 821 15.69 -36.82 4.75
CA TRP A 821 16.46 -37.26 3.60
C TRP A 821 17.61 -36.30 3.29
N ALA A 822 17.37 -34.99 3.36
CA ALA A 822 18.41 -33.97 3.21
C ALA A 822 19.54 -34.19 4.23
N GLU A 823 19.19 -34.42 5.51
CA GLU A 823 20.15 -34.79 6.56
C GLU A 823 20.93 -36.06 6.20
N SER A 824 20.24 -37.13 5.80
CA SER A 824 20.86 -38.41 5.48
C SER A 824 21.82 -38.36 4.29
N LEU A 825 21.59 -37.42 3.36
CA LEU A 825 22.41 -37.22 2.16
C LEU A 825 23.44 -36.08 2.33
N GLY A 826 23.49 -35.44 3.49
CA GLY A 826 24.45 -34.38 3.79
C GLY A 826 24.20 -33.05 3.08
N THR A 827 22.95 -32.75 2.71
CA THR A 827 22.54 -31.42 2.19
C THR A 827 21.71 -30.64 3.21
N GLU A 828 21.82 -29.32 3.13
CA GLU A 828 21.07 -28.37 3.94
C GLU A 828 19.81 -27.86 3.24
N GLU A 829 19.70 -28.02 1.92
CA GLU A 829 18.67 -27.37 1.10
C GLU A 829 17.48 -28.29 0.84
N VAL A 830 16.28 -27.77 1.14
CA VAL A 830 15.00 -28.41 0.84
C VAL A 830 14.12 -27.41 0.11
N VAL A 831 13.84 -27.67 -1.16
CA VAL A 831 13.00 -26.81 -2.00
C VAL A 831 11.57 -27.35 -1.97
N VAL A 832 10.63 -26.53 -1.52
CA VAL A 832 9.19 -26.84 -1.53
C VAL A 832 8.57 -26.21 -2.77
N TRP A 833 8.16 -27.06 -3.70
CA TRP A 833 7.36 -26.66 -4.84
C TRP A 833 5.87 -26.84 -4.51
N PRO A 834 5.09 -25.75 -4.35
CA PRO A 834 3.71 -25.80 -3.88
C PRO A 834 2.73 -26.20 -5.00
N GLN A 835 3.16 -26.96 -6.00
CA GLN A 835 2.49 -27.30 -7.26
C GLN A 835 0.95 -27.42 -7.16
N THR A 836 0.47 -28.09 -6.10
CA THR A 836 -0.95 -28.41 -5.87
C THR A 836 -1.71 -27.38 -5.02
N ASP A 837 -1.03 -26.41 -4.40
CA ASP A 837 -1.57 -25.38 -3.50
C ASP A 837 -2.07 -24.12 -4.24
N GLY A 838 -2.74 -24.35 -5.38
CA GLY A 838 -3.36 -23.33 -6.23
C GLY A 838 -4.86 -23.53 -6.42
N TYR A 839 -5.44 -22.83 -7.38
CA TYR A 839 -6.86 -22.93 -7.74
C TYR A 839 -7.10 -22.56 -9.21
N ASP A 840 -8.21 -23.00 -9.78
CA ASP A 840 -8.53 -22.81 -11.21
C ASP A 840 -9.57 -21.73 -11.48
N TYR A 841 -10.51 -21.57 -10.55
CA TYR A 841 -11.66 -20.68 -10.71
C TYR A 841 -11.72 -19.62 -9.61
N GLN A 842 -12.22 -18.44 -9.95
CA GLN A 842 -12.59 -17.46 -8.94
C GLN A 842 -13.65 -18.07 -8.00
N LEU A 843 -13.54 -17.78 -6.70
CA LEU A 843 -14.40 -18.36 -5.65
C LEU A 843 -14.20 -19.86 -5.37
N GLN A 844 -13.22 -20.54 -5.98
CA GLN A 844 -12.94 -21.96 -5.67
C GLN A 844 -12.38 -22.16 -4.26
N VAL A 845 -11.54 -21.23 -3.79
CA VAL A 845 -10.89 -21.28 -2.48
C VAL A 845 -11.18 -20.01 -1.69
N ASP A 846 -11.24 -20.14 -0.36
CA ASP A 846 -11.20 -18.99 0.55
C ASP A 846 -9.75 -18.54 0.70
N TYR A 847 -9.41 -17.40 0.10
CA TYR A 847 -8.03 -16.93 -0.03
C TYR A 847 -7.33 -16.73 1.31
N LEU A 848 -8.03 -16.13 2.29
CA LEU A 848 -7.46 -15.85 3.60
C LEU A 848 -7.25 -17.15 4.39
N SER A 849 -8.22 -18.06 4.34
CA SER A 849 -8.10 -19.37 5.01
C SER A 849 -6.99 -20.22 4.39
N ALA A 850 -6.87 -20.22 3.05
CA ALA A 850 -5.79 -20.92 2.35
C ALA A 850 -4.41 -20.34 2.74
N TRP A 851 -4.28 -19.01 2.74
CA TRP A 851 -3.07 -18.31 3.19
C TRP A 851 -2.70 -18.64 4.63
N SER A 852 -3.65 -18.50 5.57
CA SER A 852 -3.41 -18.80 6.98
C SER A 852 -3.02 -20.27 7.21
N ARG A 853 -3.67 -21.22 6.53
CA ARG A 853 -3.30 -22.65 6.62
C ARG A 853 -1.89 -22.91 6.11
N ALA A 854 -1.53 -22.34 4.97
CA ALA A 854 -0.18 -22.47 4.44
C ALA A 854 0.87 -21.88 5.40
N VAL A 855 0.61 -20.68 5.94
CA VAL A 855 1.49 -20.05 6.95
C VAL A 855 1.66 -20.94 8.18
N GLU A 856 0.58 -21.49 8.71
CA GLU A 856 0.61 -22.39 9.87
C GLU A 856 1.36 -23.71 9.55
N ALA A 857 1.11 -24.30 8.39
CA ALA A 857 1.76 -25.54 7.96
C ALA A 857 3.27 -25.36 7.78
N PHE A 858 3.70 -24.27 7.14
CA PHE A 858 5.13 -23.95 7.02
C PHE A 858 5.76 -23.70 8.39
N ARG A 859 5.12 -22.95 9.30
CA ARG A 859 5.63 -22.77 10.67
C ARG A 859 5.83 -24.12 11.37
N GLU A 860 4.87 -25.03 11.27
CA GLU A 860 5.00 -26.36 11.88
C GLU A 860 6.16 -27.17 11.28
N VAL A 861 6.32 -27.15 9.95
CA VAL A 861 7.45 -27.79 9.27
C VAL A 861 8.77 -27.21 9.78
N LEU A 862 8.90 -25.88 9.73
CA LEU A 862 10.14 -25.15 10.01
C LEU A 862 10.57 -25.25 11.48
N ASP A 863 9.61 -25.31 12.40
CA ASP A 863 9.85 -25.46 13.85
C ASP A 863 10.17 -26.90 14.26
N SER A 864 9.93 -27.88 13.37
CA SER A 864 10.21 -29.29 13.65
C SER A 864 11.70 -29.57 13.78
N SER A 865 12.06 -30.53 14.62
CA SER A 865 13.46 -30.96 14.79
C SER A 865 14.09 -31.47 13.49
N ALA A 866 13.28 -31.95 12.54
CA ALA A 866 13.75 -32.43 11.24
C ALA A 866 14.23 -31.28 10.33
N CYS A 867 13.57 -30.11 10.36
CA CYS A 867 13.83 -29.02 9.43
C CYS A 867 14.46 -27.77 10.05
N ARG A 868 14.51 -27.65 11.38
CA ARG A 868 15.00 -26.43 12.07
C ARG A 868 16.44 -26.04 11.72
N GLN A 869 17.27 -27.01 11.32
CA GLN A 869 18.66 -26.80 10.86
C GLN A 869 18.81 -26.83 9.33
N LYS A 870 17.69 -26.83 8.59
CA LYS A 870 17.67 -26.89 7.12
C LYS A 870 17.25 -25.55 6.54
N LYS A 871 17.81 -25.22 5.38
CA LYS A 871 17.39 -24.11 4.54
C LYS A 871 16.20 -24.59 3.71
N VAL A 872 15.00 -24.37 4.23
CA VAL A 872 13.77 -24.68 3.49
C VAL A 872 13.42 -23.46 2.63
N SER A 873 13.18 -23.67 1.35
CA SER A 873 12.82 -22.59 0.44
C SER A 873 11.49 -22.84 -0.26
N LEU A 874 10.78 -21.76 -0.58
CA LEU A 874 9.63 -21.79 -1.46
C LEU A 874 10.07 -21.49 -2.88
N GLU A 875 9.78 -22.41 -3.80
CA GLU A 875 9.88 -22.18 -5.24
C GLU A 875 8.49 -21.85 -5.78
N PHE A 876 8.16 -20.56 -5.82
CA PHE A 876 6.84 -20.11 -6.25
C PHE A 876 6.76 -19.99 -7.77
N LYS A 877 5.53 -19.99 -8.28
CA LYS A 877 5.23 -19.91 -9.71
C LYS A 877 3.88 -19.24 -9.92
N PRO A 878 3.68 -18.39 -10.93
CA PRO A 878 2.43 -17.67 -11.14
C PRO A 878 1.24 -18.58 -11.48
N THR A 879 1.50 -19.66 -12.23
CA THR A 879 0.52 -20.65 -12.72
C THR A 879 1.19 -22.00 -12.83
N ASP A 880 0.47 -23.11 -12.62
CA ASP A 880 1.01 -24.46 -12.78
C ASP A 880 0.26 -25.29 -13.85
N GLU A 881 0.80 -26.46 -14.22
CA GLU A 881 0.11 -27.41 -15.11
C GLU A 881 -1.22 -27.88 -14.52
N ILE A 882 -1.27 -27.99 -13.19
CA ILE A 882 -2.45 -28.48 -12.46
C ILE A 882 -3.30 -27.38 -11.83
N SER A 883 -2.85 -26.12 -11.83
CA SER A 883 -3.63 -25.00 -11.29
C SER A 883 -3.43 -23.70 -12.08
N ARG A 884 -4.54 -23.04 -12.46
CA ARG A 884 -4.46 -21.77 -13.22
C ARG A 884 -3.92 -20.59 -12.41
N PHE A 885 -4.09 -20.60 -11.08
CA PHE A 885 -3.68 -19.52 -10.19
C PHE A 885 -2.95 -20.10 -8.98
N ALA A 886 -1.76 -19.57 -8.69
CA ALA A 886 -1.07 -19.87 -7.44
C ALA A 886 -1.51 -18.94 -6.30
N LEU A 887 -1.44 -19.44 -5.07
CA LEU A 887 -1.64 -18.62 -3.86
C LEU A 887 -0.51 -17.59 -3.68
N VAL A 888 0.71 -17.94 -4.08
CA VAL A 888 1.90 -17.09 -4.04
C VAL A 888 2.43 -16.96 -5.48
N PRO A 889 1.97 -15.98 -6.27
CA PRO A 889 2.25 -15.96 -7.71
C PRO A 889 3.48 -15.15 -8.14
N SER A 890 4.11 -14.39 -7.23
CA SER A 890 5.15 -13.43 -7.57
C SER A 890 6.18 -13.24 -6.45
N THR A 891 7.35 -12.65 -6.76
CA THR A 891 8.39 -12.36 -5.76
C THR A 891 7.84 -11.50 -4.62
N GLY A 892 7.02 -10.49 -4.94
CA GLY A 892 6.38 -9.63 -3.94
C GLY A 892 5.44 -10.39 -3.01
N ALA A 893 4.61 -11.29 -3.55
CA ALA A 893 3.75 -12.15 -2.74
C ALA A 893 4.57 -13.15 -1.91
N ALA A 894 5.67 -13.66 -2.45
CA ALA A 894 6.55 -14.59 -1.77
C ALA A 894 7.26 -13.92 -0.57
N LEU A 895 7.79 -12.71 -0.74
CA LEU A 895 8.38 -11.95 0.37
C LEU A 895 7.36 -11.62 1.46
N LEU A 896 6.12 -11.31 1.08
CA LEU A 896 5.01 -11.14 2.02
C LEU A 896 4.70 -12.44 2.77
N PHE A 897 4.67 -13.58 2.07
CA PHE A 897 4.45 -14.89 2.65
C PHE A 897 5.56 -15.28 3.65
N LEU A 898 6.83 -15.05 3.29
CA LEU A 898 7.97 -15.26 4.18
C LEU A 898 7.90 -14.40 5.44
N ARG A 899 7.50 -13.13 5.30
CA ARG A 899 7.29 -12.22 6.44
C ARG A 899 6.17 -12.72 7.35
N ASP A 900 5.09 -13.24 6.79
CA ASP A 900 3.98 -13.76 7.59
C ASP A 900 4.33 -15.11 8.25
N VAL A 901 5.13 -15.97 7.61
CA VAL A 901 5.68 -17.20 8.23
C VAL A 901 6.66 -16.87 9.34
N ASP A 902 7.53 -15.89 9.13
CA ASP A 902 8.48 -15.32 10.09
C ASP A 902 9.43 -16.35 10.72
N ARG A 903 10.25 -16.99 9.89
CA ARG A 903 11.29 -17.93 10.33
C ARG A 903 12.61 -17.67 9.60
N GLU A 904 13.72 -17.76 10.32
CA GLU A 904 15.05 -17.51 9.78
C GLU A 904 15.43 -18.55 8.72
N ASN A 905 15.13 -19.82 8.99
CA ASN A 905 15.45 -20.97 8.15
C ASN A 905 14.47 -21.18 6.96
N PHE A 906 13.65 -20.16 6.66
CA PHE A 906 12.75 -20.14 5.50
C PHE A 906 13.15 -19.03 4.52
N GLY A 907 13.32 -19.40 3.25
CA GLY A 907 13.76 -18.53 2.17
C GLY A 907 13.05 -18.81 0.85
N LEU A 908 13.63 -18.34 -0.25
CA LEU A 908 13.15 -18.49 -1.62
C LEU A 908 14.17 -19.23 -2.46
N THR A 909 13.65 -20.08 -3.33
CA THR A 909 14.36 -20.55 -4.52
C THR A 909 13.73 -19.84 -5.70
N LEU A 910 14.50 -19.01 -6.40
CA LEU A 910 14.02 -18.27 -7.55
C LEU A 910 14.25 -19.07 -8.82
N ASP A 911 13.21 -19.30 -9.62
CA ASP A 911 13.32 -19.88 -10.95
C ASP A 911 13.17 -18.80 -12.03
N VAL A 912 14.19 -18.62 -12.86
CA VAL A 912 14.22 -17.54 -13.87
C VAL A 912 13.05 -17.65 -14.85
N GLY A 913 12.67 -18.86 -15.26
CA GLY A 913 11.56 -19.12 -16.18
C GLY A 913 10.22 -18.80 -15.54
N HIS A 914 10.04 -19.15 -14.27
CA HIS A 914 8.85 -18.78 -13.50
C HIS A 914 8.72 -17.26 -13.35
N LEU A 915 9.83 -16.56 -13.11
CA LEU A 915 9.87 -15.10 -13.02
C LEU A 915 9.51 -14.44 -14.36
N LEU A 916 10.06 -14.93 -15.46
CA LEU A 916 9.72 -14.46 -16.81
C LEU A 916 8.24 -14.71 -17.13
N MET A 917 7.70 -15.86 -16.74
CA MET A 917 6.28 -16.19 -16.89
C MET A 917 5.38 -15.29 -16.05
N ALA A 918 5.84 -14.87 -14.86
CA ALA A 918 5.14 -13.93 -13.99
C ALA A 918 5.18 -12.48 -14.52
N GLY A 919 5.96 -12.22 -15.57
CA GLY A 919 6.19 -10.87 -16.11
C GLY A 919 7.11 -10.03 -15.24
N GLU A 920 7.95 -10.68 -14.42
CA GLU A 920 8.91 -10.00 -13.56
C GLU A 920 10.24 -9.78 -14.27
N ASN A 921 11.01 -8.78 -13.84
CA ASN A 921 12.44 -8.73 -14.16
C ASN A 921 13.17 -9.72 -13.21
N PRO A 922 13.81 -10.78 -13.74
CA PRO A 922 14.43 -11.78 -12.88
C PRO A 922 15.58 -11.22 -12.04
N ALA A 923 16.37 -10.28 -12.58
CA ALA A 923 17.47 -9.66 -11.87
C ALA A 923 16.98 -8.77 -10.71
N GLN A 924 15.88 -8.05 -10.91
CA GLN A 924 15.21 -7.31 -9.82
C GLN A 924 14.74 -8.26 -8.70
N SER A 925 14.23 -9.43 -9.07
CA SER A 925 13.77 -10.44 -8.10
C SER A 925 14.93 -10.99 -7.28
N VAL A 926 16.08 -11.27 -7.91
CA VAL A 926 17.34 -11.63 -7.24
C VAL A 926 17.79 -10.52 -6.30
N ALA A 927 17.77 -9.25 -6.74
CA ALA A 927 18.13 -8.11 -5.91
C ALA A 927 17.25 -8.00 -4.66
N MET A 928 15.94 -8.15 -4.80
CA MET A 928 14.98 -8.06 -3.69
C MET A 928 15.12 -9.23 -2.70
N ALA A 929 15.19 -10.47 -3.20
CA ALA A 929 15.34 -11.65 -2.35
C ALA A 929 16.72 -11.67 -1.65
N GLY A 930 17.78 -11.28 -2.37
CA GLY A 930 19.14 -11.14 -1.84
C GLY A 930 19.24 -10.06 -0.77
N ALA A 931 18.69 -8.87 -1.01
CA ALA A 931 18.66 -7.78 -0.03
C ALA A 931 17.88 -8.14 1.24
N ALA A 932 16.86 -9.01 1.13
CA ALA A 932 16.12 -9.53 2.28
C ALA A 932 16.89 -10.62 3.06
N GLY A 933 18.03 -11.11 2.55
CA GLY A 933 18.74 -12.26 3.11
C GLY A 933 17.96 -13.57 2.97
N LYS A 934 17.06 -13.65 1.98
CA LYS A 934 16.12 -14.75 1.78
C LYS A 934 16.32 -15.53 0.49
N LEU A 935 17.33 -15.22 -0.32
CA LEU A 935 17.69 -16.00 -1.51
C LEU A 935 18.51 -17.23 -1.10
N PHE A 936 17.86 -18.39 -1.03
CA PHE A 936 18.49 -19.66 -0.61
C PHE A 936 18.94 -20.51 -1.81
N GLY A 937 18.17 -20.47 -2.89
CA GLY A 937 18.44 -21.21 -4.13
C GLY A 937 18.18 -20.37 -5.37
N ILE A 938 18.80 -20.72 -6.50
CA ILE A 938 18.45 -20.20 -7.81
C ILE A 938 18.43 -21.29 -8.88
N HIS A 939 17.33 -21.35 -9.61
CA HIS A 939 17.10 -22.22 -10.75
C HIS A 939 17.20 -21.37 -12.04
N LEU A 940 18.12 -21.76 -12.92
CA LEU A 940 18.46 -21.07 -14.15
C LEU A 940 17.96 -21.88 -15.34
N ASN A 941 17.16 -21.22 -16.16
CA ASN A 941 16.66 -21.69 -17.43
C ASN A 941 16.36 -20.45 -18.30
N ASP A 942 15.78 -20.67 -19.48
CA ASP A 942 15.25 -19.61 -20.32
C ASP A 942 13.94 -20.07 -20.96
N GLY A 943 13.17 -19.15 -21.51
CA GLY A 943 11.86 -19.46 -22.08
C GLY A 943 11.14 -18.23 -22.59
N HIS A 944 10.13 -18.42 -23.43
CA HIS A 944 9.34 -17.31 -23.92
C HIS A 944 8.32 -16.84 -22.87
N PRO A 945 8.17 -15.52 -22.63
CA PRO A 945 7.27 -15.00 -21.60
C PRO A 945 5.81 -15.19 -22.00
N ARG A 946 5.25 -16.35 -21.66
CA ARG A 946 3.86 -16.75 -21.93
C ARG A 946 3.33 -17.50 -20.72
N LEU A 947 2.13 -17.12 -20.25
CA LEU A 947 1.46 -17.80 -19.14
C LEU A 947 1.25 -19.29 -19.48
N GLY A 948 1.75 -20.17 -18.62
CA GLY A 948 1.70 -21.62 -18.78
C GLY A 948 2.73 -22.20 -19.77
N ALA A 949 3.71 -21.43 -20.22
CA ALA A 949 4.82 -21.96 -21.02
C ALA A 949 5.98 -22.41 -20.11
N GLU A 950 6.12 -23.72 -19.93
CA GLU A 950 7.35 -24.35 -19.42
C GLU A 950 8.22 -24.78 -20.60
N ASP A 951 8.91 -23.83 -21.22
CA ASP A 951 9.76 -24.16 -22.37
C ASP A 951 11.03 -24.90 -21.93
N GLY A 952 11.55 -24.61 -20.72
CA GLY A 952 12.69 -25.33 -20.16
C GLY A 952 13.98 -25.18 -20.96
N LEU A 953 14.19 -24.04 -21.61
CA LEU A 953 15.30 -23.85 -22.55
C LEU A 953 16.62 -23.63 -21.81
N ALA A 954 17.73 -23.88 -22.50
CA ALA A 954 19.07 -23.61 -22.00
C ALA A 954 19.22 -22.14 -21.56
N PHE A 955 19.94 -21.92 -20.47
CA PHE A 955 20.13 -20.60 -19.86
C PHE A 955 20.77 -19.60 -20.86
N ALA A 956 20.25 -18.38 -20.89
CA ALA A 956 20.69 -17.29 -21.76
C ALA A 956 20.58 -17.59 -23.28
N SER A 957 19.65 -18.46 -23.69
CA SER A 957 19.42 -18.81 -25.10
C SER A 957 18.48 -17.87 -25.83
N VAL A 958 17.51 -17.29 -25.12
CA VAL A 958 16.52 -16.33 -25.66
C VAL A 958 16.79 -14.94 -25.10
N HIS A 959 17.04 -14.82 -23.79
CA HIS A 959 17.16 -13.54 -23.08
C HIS A 959 18.57 -13.29 -22.55
N ARG A 960 19.56 -13.21 -23.45
CA ARG A 960 20.99 -13.10 -23.08
C ARG A 960 21.31 -11.90 -22.19
N VAL A 961 20.77 -10.71 -22.48
CA VAL A 961 21.04 -9.50 -21.68
C VAL A 961 20.39 -9.59 -20.29
N ALA A 962 19.18 -10.13 -20.19
CA ALA A 962 18.54 -10.35 -18.88
C ALA A 962 19.31 -11.39 -18.04
N ALA A 963 19.81 -12.45 -18.68
CA ALA A 963 20.67 -13.43 -18.02
C ALA A 963 22.00 -12.82 -17.52
N LEU A 964 22.60 -11.92 -18.30
CA LEU A 964 23.78 -11.15 -17.87
C LEU A 964 23.46 -10.31 -16.62
N GLU A 965 22.31 -9.63 -16.61
CA GLU A 965 21.86 -8.84 -15.46
C GLU A 965 21.58 -9.70 -14.21
N VAL A 966 20.99 -10.89 -14.38
CA VAL A 966 20.81 -11.86 -13.28
C VAL A 966 22.15 -12.25 -12.67
N VAL A 967 23.14 -12.58 -13.50
CA VAL A 967 24.48 -12.96 -13.03
C VAL A 967 25.17 -11.79 -12.32
N LEU A 968 25.03 -10.57 -12.83
CA LEU A 968 25.53 -9.36 -12.19
C LEU A 968 24.94 -9.20 -10.79
N TRP A 969 23.63 -9.37 -10.64
CA TRP A 969 22.98 -9.25 -9.34
C TRP A 969 23.30 -10.39 -8.38
N LEU A 970 23.46 -11.63 -8.85
CA LEU A 970 23.97 -12.74 -8.04
C LEU A 970 25.34 -12.41 -7.44
N ARG A 971 26.21 -11.78 -8.24
CA ARG A 971 27.52 -11.29 -7.78
C ARG A 971 27.38 -10.17 -6.76
N ARG A 972 26.54 -9.17 -7.04
CA ARG A 972 26.30 -8.02 -6.15
C ARG A 972 25.70 -8.43 -4.81
N VAL A 973 24.80 -9.42 -4.76
CA VAL A 973 24.25 -9.94 -3.49
C VAL A 973 25.15 -11.00 -2.83
N ASN A 974 26.34 -11.24 -3.38
CA ASN A 974 27.30 -12.24 -2.92
C ASN A 974 26.67 -13.63 -2.70
N TYR A 975 25.93 -14.10 -3.70
CA TYR A 975 25.26 -15.40 -3.63
C TYR A 975 26.28 -16.55 -3.61
N THR A 976 26.15 -17.44 -2.62
CA THR A 976 27.06 -18.58 -2.39
C THR A 976 26.37 -19.94 -2.45
N GLY A 977 25.07 -19.98 -2.76
CA GLY A 977 24.29 -21.22 -2.87
C GLY A 977 24.54 -21.98 -4.18
N SER A 978 23.77 -23.03 -4.42
CA SER A 978 23.84 -23.81 -5.67
C SER A 978 23.39 -22.99 -6.87
N ILE A 979 23.98 -23.25 -8.03
CA ILE A 979 23.45 -22.82 -9.33
C ILE A 979 22.81 -24.04 -9.98
N TYR A 980 21.49 -24.11 -9.99
CA TYR A 980 20.75 -25.24 -10.54
C TYR A 980 20.22 -24.93 -11.94
N PHE A 981 20.44 -25.83 -12.91
CA PHE A 981 19.88 -25.69 -14.26
C PHE A 981 18.58 -26.51 -14.38
N ASP A 982 17.45 -25.81 -14.44
CA ASP A 982 16.11 -26.41 -14.59
C ASP A 982 15.67 -26.45 -16.06
N THR A 983 16.33 -27.30 -16.84
CA THR A 983 16.17 -27.36 -18.30
C THR A 983 15.63 -28.71 -18.78
N PHE A 984 14.91 -28.68 -19.90
CA PHE A 984 14.21 -29.83 -20.51
C PHE A 984 14.60 -29.99 -21.99
N PRO A 985 15.80 -30.50 -22.30
CA PRO A 985 16.28 -30.71 -23.67
C PRO A 985 15.55 -31.90 -24.34
N LYS A 986 14.31 -31.68 -24.80
CA LYS A 986 13.44 -32.73 -25.37
C LYS A 986 14.04 -33.37 -26.62
N ASN A 987 14.73 -32.61 -27.47
CA ASN A 987 15.29 -33.13 -28.73
C ASN A 987 16.82 -33.24 -28.71
N GLU A 988 17.45 -32.58 -27.75
CA GLU A 988 18.88 -32.40 -27.62
C GLU A 988 19.50 -33.41 -26.65
N ASP A 989 20.81 -33.60 -26.73
CA ASP A 989 21.51 -34.44 -25.75
C ASP A 989 21.56 -33.73 -24.38
N PRO A 990 20.95 -34.30 -23.32
CA PRO A 990 20.89 -33.66 -22.01
C PRO A 990 22.25 -33.45 -21.36
N VAL A 991 23.25 -34.30 -21.66
CA VAL A 991 24.60 -34.13 -21.11
C VAL A 991 25.26 -32.91 -21.73
N ARG A 992 25.17 -32.79 -23.05
CA ARG A 992 25.76 -31.67 -23.80
C ARG A 992 25.07 -30.34 -23.48
N GLU A 993 23.77 -30.35 -23.24
CA GLU A 993 23.00 -29.16 -22.86
C GLU A 993 23.40 -28.67 -21.46
N ALA A 994 23.51 -29.56 -20.48
CA ALA A 994 23.97 -29.19 -19.14
C ALA A 994 25.40 -28.62 -19.16
N GLU A 995 26.31 -29.19 -19.96
CA GLU A 995 27.65 -28.65 -20.15
C GLU A 995 27.64 -27.25 -20.80
N LEU A 996 26.70 -26.97 -21.70
CA LEU A 996 26.53 -25.64 -22.29
C LEU A 996 26.11 -24.62 -21.24
N ASN A 997 25.17 -24.96 -20.37
CA ASN A 997 24.70 -24.09 -19.31
C ASN A 997 25.82 -23.72 -18.32
N VAL A 998 26.63 -24.71 -17.91
CA VAL A 998 27.83 -24.49 -17.07
C VAL A 998 28.75 -23.45 -17.72
N ARG A 999 29.18 -23.70 -18.97
CA ARG A 999 30.07 -22.78 -19.69
C ARG A 999 29.47 -21.39 -19.83
N ARG A 1000 28.18 -21.31 -20.16
CA ARG A 1000 27.49 -20.04 -20.36
C ARG A 1000 27.45 -19.21 -19.08
N PHE A 1001 27.12 -19.83 -17.95
CA PHE A 1001 27.12 -19.12 -16.67
C PHE A 1001 28.52 -18.60 -16.33
N GLU A 1002 29.56 -19.43 -16.49
CA GLU A 1002 30.94 -19.01 -16.23
C GLU A 1002 31.39 -17.85 -17.13
N GLU A 1003 31.05 -17.88 -18.42
CA GLU A 1003 31.29 -16.78 -19.37
C GLU A 1003 30.64 -15.47 -18.89
N LEU A 1004 29.35 -15.51 -18.54
CA LEU A 1004 28.61 -14.34 -18.05
C LEU A 1004 29.16 -13.85 -16.71
N TRP A 1005 29.58 -14.76 -15.82
CA TRP A 1005 30.17 -14.43 -14.53
C TRP A 1005 31.50 -13.68 -14.66
N GLU A 1006 32.34 -14.10 -15.60
CA GLU A 1006 33.59 -13.41 -15.90
C GLU A 1006 33.33 -12.04 -16.55
N GLN A 1007 32.39 -11.98 -17.50
CA GLN A 1007 31.99 -10.75 -18.18
C GLN A 1007 31.49 -9.69 -17.19
N THR A 1008 30.51 -10.05 -16.34
CA THR A 1008 29.93 -9.14 -15.34
C THR A 1008 30.98 -8.57 -14.38
N GLY A 1009 31.97 -9.38 -13.98
CA GLY A 1009 33.06 -8.92 -13.13
C GLY A 1009 33.95 -7.83 -13.74
N LYS A 1010 34.00 -7.70 -15.07
CA LYS A 1010 34.81 -6.68 -15.77
C LYS A 1010 34.04 -5.37 -15.99
N MET A 1011 32.71 -5.43 -16.03
CA MET A 1011 31.84 -4.30 -16.40
C MET A 1011 31.09 -3.65 -15.23
N ASP A 1012 31.11 -4.24 -14.03
CA ASP A 1012 30.24 -3.83 -12.92
C ASP A 1012 30.38 -2.34 -12.57
N GLU A 1013 31.61 -1.83 -12.45
CA GLU A 1013 31.88 -0.42 -12.11
C GLU A 1013 31.45 0.55 -13.21
N GLU A 1014 31.65 0.20 -14.48
CA GLU A 1014 31.24 1.01 -15.63
C GLU A 1014 29.72 1.10 -15.72
N ILE A 1015 29.03 -0.04 -15.60
CA ILE A 1015 27.57 -0.11 -15.54
C ILE A 1015 27.03 0.69 -14.36
N LYS A 1016 27.64 0.56 -13.17
CA LYS A 1016 27.22 1.30 -11.98
C LYS A 1016 27.31 2.81 -12.19
N THR A 1017 28.40 3.29 -12.77
CA THR A 1017 28.59 4.72 -13.07
C THR A 1017 27.50 5.25 -13.99
N MET A 1018 27.14 4.51 -15.05
CA MET A 1018 26.06 4.90 -15.96
C MET A 1018 24.67 4.83 -15.30
N GLN A 1019 24.44 3.83 -14.45
CA GLN A 1019 23.21 3.70 -13.66
C GLN A 1019 23.00 4.89 -12.71
N GLU A 1020 24.06 5.36 -12.04
CA GLU A 1020 24.03 6.54 -11.16
C GLU A 1020 23.71 7.84 -11.93
N GLN A 1021 24.07 7.89 -13.21
CA GLN A 1021 23.77 9.00 -14.11
C GLN A 1021 22.39 8.87 -14.78
N HIS A 1022 21.66 7.78 -14.53
CA HIS A 1022 20.42 7.41 -15.23
C HIS A 1022 20.61 7.32 -16.76
N ASP A 1023 21.79 6.95 -17.22
CA ASP A 1023 22.12 6.87 -18.65
C ASP A 1023 21.88 5.48 -19.22
N ALA A 1024 20.61 5.19 -19.53
CA ALA A 1024 20.25 3.92 -20.14
C ALA A 1024 20.82 3.75 -21.55
N MET A 1025 21.03 4.84 -22.30
CA MET A 1025 21.60 4.77 -23.65
C MET A 1025 23.08 4.41 -23.60
N GLY A 1026 23.84 5.01 -22.69
CA GLY A 1026 25.24 4.66 -22.43
C GLY A 1026 25.42 3.20 -22.07
N VAL A 1027 24.53 2.62 -21.23
CA VAL A 1027 24.56 1.18 -20.92
C VAL A 1027 24.36 0.33 -22.17
N LEU A 1028 23.40 0.67 -23.02
CA LEU A 1028 23.14 -0.09 -24.26
C LEU A 1028 24.30 0.02 -25.25
N GLU A 1029 24.84 1.23 -25.45
CA GLU A 1029 26.02 1.46 -26.31
C GLU A 1029 27.25 0.72 -25.79
N PHE A 1030 27.44 0.70 -24.47
CA PHE A 1030 28.50 -0.06 -23.83
C PHE A 1030 28.33 -1.57 -24.03
N LEU A 1031 27.13 -2.12 -23.84
CA LEU A 1031 26.85 -3.54 -24.08
C LEU A 1031 27.05 -3.92 -25.56
N ASP A 1032 26.67 -3.06 -26.50
CA ASP A 1032 26.94 -3.25 -27.93
C ASP A 1032 28.44 -3.25 -28.23
N SER A 1033 29.26 -2.52 -27.47
CA SER A 1033 30.73 -2.51 -27.63
C SER A 1033 31.41 -3.80 -27.14
N LEU A 1034 30.71 -4.61 -26.33
CA LEU A 1034 31.21 -5.89 -25.80
C LEU A 1034 30.82 -7.10 -26.66
N ALA A 1035 29.88 -6.93 -27.60
CA ALA A 1035 29.40 -7.93 -28.54
C ALA A 1035 30.29 -8.02 -29.78
#